data_AF-A0A5A7R0J9-F1
#
_entry.id   AF-A0A5A7R0J9-F1
#
_cell.length_a   1.000
_cell.length_b   1.000
_cell.length_c   1.000
_cell.angle_alpha   90.00
_cell.angle_beta   90.00
_cell.angle_gamma   90.00
#
_symmetry.space_group_name_H-M   'P 1'
#
loop_
_entity.id
_entity.type
_entity.pdbx_description
1 polymer ?
#
loop_
_entity_poly.entity_id
_entity_poly.type
_entity_poly.pdbx_seq_one_letter_code
_entity_poly.pdbx_strand_id
1 'polypeptide(L)'
;MEDEVSSGGLHIVCQYSNNVATFGYWLNRNPLNYTVPLLLLQLSVISLVSMLIEICLHPLGQSSIVSQILSGILFGPSALRHKSVMGPILFPARSILTLETAAVFGIMFFLFAIGIRMDTRMLVRPARPAVILGFFAMFVSALFTVPFSLLLKTYVRMDASLAAALPAIAAGQSMTAFPNVSCLLIELRMASTDLGQIASSTAVLCDIIGIMMLVVNVSILHSNYDPRRSVLSMSSAFLFILAMALVVRPFIHRVMKRIPPGKPLGDTHVFFCFAGVLAAGFATELIGQHFILGPVMLGFVVPDGPPLGGPMISKLDLMIGKFLYPTFLTTSGLKTDMFTINERSFWIMLVMIVFACMAKIGSIVLGARFLLGMYSGDAFVVGLMLNARGVIELIMYNMLRDGGVLTDQEFALSVLSVIGVMAVITPLIKLLYDPSRRECGTHGWMRRTIQHTKHGMELRILACIKEQESVPSLVALLGASNATKYNPVAIIALVLEELVGRATPMLVAHQPIRPDDGAGSGRVVNALRQLEVSRQGYLTVQTFVAVSHLDMAHDDICRVAREQEAALVVLPFHKRWEIDGSVGTVNKAVQSMNVRVVGGAPCSVAILVDRGAVVPAGRVYRVAVVYIGGADDAEALCECLELGVVGDLLSSEDWGGTASVLVVQQQRMMWEGRRRMARRAVVRPEWAGQEDWSPRIIPTFRDFFPKSQRNPQIKNAQSTMSAEDPLRIGIIGFGPFAQFLVKTMIKQGHIINATSRSDYTDHCAQLGISFFRDTNMLLQSDHDVILLCTSILSLSKVMKSLPLNSLKQPTLFVDVLSVKEYPREVMLQVLPRDSDVLCTHPMFGPESGKDGWKDLSFMYDKVRITNESTCSRFLNIFATEGCKMLEMTCEQHDRFASRSQFLTHTIGRILAEMEIEPTPIDTKGFQKLIQVKESTSRDSFDLFSGLFIHNRFAKEQLMNLELALGMIKQQLVKRMNEELCTEPK
;
A
#
# COMPACT_ATOMS: atom_id res chain seq x y z
N MET A 1 38.11 -0.94 37.77
CA MET A 1 38.50 -0.01 38.83
C MET A 1 38.88 1.27 38.12
N GLU A 2 38.05 2.29 38.29
CA GLU A 2 38.30 3.66 37.84
C GLU A 2 38.97 4.36 39.03
N ASP A 3 40.18 4.88 38.84
CA ASP A 3 40.78 5.77 39.83
C ASP A 3 40.33 7.20 39.49
N GLU A 4 39.41 7.73 40.29
CA GLU A 4 39.00 9.12 40.24
C GLU A 4 40.01 9.96 41.04
N VAL A 5 40.75 10.82 40.36
CA VAL A 5 41.61 11.82 41.01
C VAL A 5 41.05 13.20 40.68
N SER A 6 40.49 13.87 41.69
CA SER A 6 40.05 15.27 41.58
C SER A 6 41.23 16.19 41.92
N SER A 7 41.71 16.94 40.93
CA SER A 7 42.67 18.02 41.14
C SER A 7 42.18 19.26 40.39
N GLY A 8 41.92 20.35 41.12
CA GLY A 8 41.63 21.66 40.53
C GLY A 8 40.33 21.79 39.74
N GLY A 9 39.26 21.08 40.10
CA GLY A 9 37.95 21.21 39.45
C GLY A 9 37.79 20.50 38.11
N LEU A 10 38.84 19.81 37.61
CA LEU A 10 38.72 18.85 36.52
C LEU A 10 38.55 17.43 37.07
N HIS A 11 37.48 16.76 36.65
CA HIS A 11 37.30 15.32 36.83
C HIS A 11 38.13 14.58 35.77
N ILE A 12 39.26 14.01 36.18
CA ILE A 12 40.14 13.24 35.30
C ILE A 12 39.83 11.75 35.53
N VAL A 13 39.35 11.08 34.48
CA VAL A 13 39.07 9.64 34.49
C VAL A 13 40.16 8.92 33.69
N CYS A 14 41.03 8.17 34.37
CA CYS A 14 42.03 7.33 33.71
C CYS A 14 41.41 5.97 33.31
N GLN A 15 41.51 5.61 32.02
CA GLN A 15 40.90 4.38 31.48
C GLN A 15 41.82 3.56 30.58
N TYR A 16 41.64 2.24 30.61
CA TYR A 16 42.37 1.27 29.77
C TYR A 16 41.78 1.22 28.35
N SER A 17 42.63 1.43 27.33
CA SER A 17 42.28 1.63 25.92
C SER A 17 41.85 0.39 25.11
N ASN A 18 42.00 -0.85 25.61
CA ASN A 18 42.10 -2.05 24.72
C ASN A 18 41.03 -3.14 24.83
N ASN A 19 39.79 -2.84 25.25
CA ASN A 19 38.73 -3.85 25.40
C ASN A 19 37.56 -3.64 24.41
N VAL A 20 37.78 -4.02 23.15
CA VAL A 20 36.77 -3.88 22.07
C VAL A 20 35.72 -5.01 22.10
N ALA A 21 36.14 -6.27 22.23
CA ALA A 21 35.28 -7.45 22.20
C ALA A 21 35.49 -8.38 23.40
N THR A 22 34.42 -9.03 23.85
CA THR A 22 34.42 -9.99 24.98
C THR A 22 34.50 -11.43 24.50
N PHE A 23 35.16 -12.30 25.27
CA PHE A 23 35.15 -13.75 25.04
C PHE A 23 33.90 -14.45 25.61
N GLY A 24 32.98 -13.71 26.25
CA GLY A 24 31.67 -14.19 26.69
C GLY A 24 31.51 -14.30 28.22
N TYR A 25 30.25 -14.26 28.66
CA TYR A 25 29.88 -14.28 30.08
C TYR A 25 30.35 -15.56 30.80
N TRP A 26 30.32 -16.69 30.10
CA TRP A 26 30.72 -18.01 30.61
C TRP A 26 32.21 -18.13 30.97
N LEU A 27 33.06 -17.19 30.51
CA LEU A 27 34.47 -17.08 30.87
C LEU A 27 34.71 -16.09 32.03
N ASN A 28 33.66 -15.83 32.83
CA ASN A 28 33.66 -14.92 33.98
C ASN A 28 34.08 -13.47 33.63
N ARG A 29 33.85 -13.05 32.38
CA ARG A 29 34.08 -11.67 31.91
C ARG A 29 32.74 -10.99 31.66
N ASN A 30 32.51 -9.86 32.33
CA ASN A 30 31.29 -9.07 32.12
C ASN A 30 31.33 -8.37 30.74
N PRO A 31 30.39 -8.65 29.82
CA PRO A 31 30.34 -8.03 28.49
C PRO A 31 30.18 -6.50 28.54
N LEU A 32 29.58 -5.95 29.60
CA LEU A 32 29.36 -4.50 29.78
C LEU A 32 30.66 -3.72 30.02
N ASN A 33 31.75 -4.43 30.31
CA ASN A 33 33.08 -3.82 30.43
C ASN A 33 33.76 -3.57 29.08
N TYR A 34 33.17 -4.05 27.99
CA TYR A 34 33.69 -3.94 26.63
C TYR A 34 32.84 -2.99 25.79
N THR A 35 33.48 -2.26 24.88
CA THR A 35 32.84 -1.16 24.12
C THR A 35 31.74 -1.65 23.18
N VAL A 36 31.98 -2.69 22.39
CA VAL A 36 31.01 -3.16 21.38
C VAL A 36 29.76 -3.79 22.00
N PRO A 37 29.85 -4.76 22.94
CA PRO A 37 28.66 -5.34 23.55
C PRO A 37 27.82 -4.31 24.31
N LEU A 38 28.47 -3.34 24.96
CA LEU A 38 27.79 -2.25 25.64
C LEU A 38 27.04 -1.34 24.64
N LEU A 39 27.67 -0.97 23.53
CA LEU A 39 27.02 -0.16 22.49
C LEU A 39 25.80 -0.89 21.88
N LEU A 40 25.93 -2.19 21.59
CA LEU A 40 24.81 -2.99 21.07
C LEU A 40 23.65 -3.03 22.06
N LEU A 41 23.94 -3.21 23.35
CA LEU A 41 22.92 -3.17 24.40
C LEU A 41 22.28 -1.78 24.48
N GLN A 42 23.07 -0.71 24.48
CA GLN A 42 22.58 0.67 24.52
C GLN A 42 21.64 0.96 23.35
N LEU A 43 22.05 0.67 22.11
CA LEU A 43 21.22 0.86 20.93
C LEU A 43 19.90 0.07 21.03
N SER A 44 19.96 -1.19 21.49
CA SER A 44 18.75 -2.02 21.66
C SER A 44 17.78 -1.46 22.71
N VAL A 45 18.29 -1.02 23.86
CA VAL A 45 17.48 -0.49 24.96
C VAL A 45 16.89 0.87 24.59
N ILE A 46 17.69 1.74 23.95
CA ILE A 46 17.24 3.05 23.47
C ILE A 46 16.08 2.89 22.47
N SER A 47 16.22 2.05 21.46
CA SER A 47 15.17 1.81 20.47
C SER A 47 13.90 1.23 21.12
N LEU A 48 14.04 0.27 22.02
CA LEU A 48 12.90 -0.39 22.66
C LEU A 48 12.11 0.56 23.58
N VAL A 49 12.80 1.31 24.44
CA VAL A 49 12.15 2.25 25.36
C VAL A 49 11.54 3.43 24.61
N SER A 50 12.21 3.92 23.56
CA SER A 50 11.64 4.99 22.73
C SER A 50 10.34 4.56 22.05
N MET A 51 10.27 3.32 21.52
CA MET A 51 9.02 2.77 20.97
C MET A 51 7.93 2.60 22.02
N LEU A 52 8.27 2.16 23.25
CA LEU A 52 7.29 2.02 24.33
C LEU A 52 6.69 3.38 24.71
N ILE A 53 7.52 4.41 24.87
CA ILE A 53 7.06 5.77 25.18
C ILE A 53 6.22 6.32 24.02
N GLU A 54 6.61 6.07 22.77
CA GLU A 54 5.83 6.44 21.59
C GLU A 54 4.43 5.82 21.62
N ILE A 55 4.32 4.51 21.90
CA ILE A 55 3.03 3.81 22.03
C ILE A 55 2.16 4.43 23.15
N CYS A 56 2.77 4.82 24.27
CA CYS A 56 2.06 5.46 25.38
C CYS A 56 1.60 6.90 25.07
N LEU A 57 2.39 7.66 24.31
CA LEU A 57 2.09 9.07 23.99
C LEU A 57 1.29 9.25 22.69
N HIS A 58 1.24 8.24 21.82
CA HIS A 58 0.48 8.26 20.58
C HIS A 58 -1.03 8.56 20.79
N PRO A 59 -1.74 7.99 21.80
CA PRO A 59 -3.13 8.35 22.10
C PRO A 59 -3.33 9.82 22.49
N LEU A 60 -2.32 10.45 23.08
CA LEU A 60 -2.33 11.89 23.42
C LEU A 60 -2.06 12.77 22.20
N GLY A 61 -1.80 12.17 21.04
CA GLY A 61 -1.55 12.87 19.79
C GLY A 61 -0.21 13.59 19.75
N GLN A 62 0.76 13.17 20.56
CA GLN A 62 2.10 13.75 20.62
C GLN A 62 2.99 13.27 19.47
N SER A 63 3.98 14.08 19.10
CA SER A 63 4.94 13.75 18.04
C SER A 63 5.95 12.70 18.48
N SER A 64 6.40 11.84 17.56
CA SER A 64 7.44 10.84 17.82
C SER A 64 8.74 11.45 18.35
N ILE A 65 9.09 12.67 17.90
CA ILE A 65 10.27 13.41 18.36
C ILE A 65 10.24 13.62 19.88
N VAL A 66 9.07 14.01 20.42
CA VAL A 66 8.89 14.26 21.86
C VAL A 66 9.12 12.97 22.65
N SER A 67 8.59 11.84 22.17
CA SER A 67 8.77 10.54 22.83
C SER A 67 10.24 10.10 22.87
N GLN A 68 10.99 10.35 21.80
CA GLN A 68 12.40 9.96 21.68
C GLN A 68 13.35 10.82 22.52
N ILE A 69 13.08 12.13 22.65
CA ILE A 69 13.84 13.00 23.55
C ILE A 69 13.52 12.65 25.02
N LEU A 70 12.24 12.40 25.35
CA LEU A 70 11.81 12.03 26.70
C LEU A 70 12.44 10.69 27.15
N SER A 71 12.60 9.73 26.22
CA SER A 71 13.39 8.51 26.41
C SER A 71 14.83 8.82 26.85
N GLY A 72 15.49 9.78 26.20
CA GLY A 72 16.83 10.24 26.58
C GLY A 72 16.90 10.86 27.96
N ILE A 73 15.94 11.73 28.29
CA ILE A 73 15.84 12.36 29.62
C ILE A 73 15.64 11.30 30.71
N LEU A 74 14.85 10.25 30.42
CA LEU A 74 14.63 9.13 31.34
C LEU A 74 15.95 8.38 31.63
N PHE A 75 16.78 8.14 30.62
CA PHE A 75 18.11 7.54 30.79
C PHE A 75 19.17 8.51 31.36
N GLY A 76 18.91 9.81 31.26
CA GLY A 76 19.79 10.89 31.69
C GLY A 76 19.95 11.03 33.21
N PRO A 77 20.75 12.02 33.65
CA PRO A 77 20.92 12.38 35.06
C PRO A 77 19.58 12.72 35.73
N SER A 78 18.60 13.20 34.97
CA SER A 78 17.28 13.61 35.46
C SER A 78 16.42 12.47 36.05
N ALA A 79 16.72 11.19 35.77
CA ALA A 79 15.95 10.06 36.29
C ALA A 79 16.78 8.81 36.65
N LEU A 80 17.07 7.92 35.69
CA LEU A 80 17.67 6.61 35.95
C LEU A 80 19.11 6.69 36.49
N ARG A 81 19.90 7.67 36.03
CA ARG A 81 21.32 7.81 36.42
C ARG A 81 21.49 8.35 37.85
N HIS A 82 20.52 9.09 38.39
CA HIS A 82 20.61 9.64 39.74
C HIS A 82 20.08 8.70 40.84
N LYS A 83 18.99 7.94 40.58
CA LYS A 83 18.32 7.11 41.60
C LYS A 83 18.61 5.60 41.54
N SER A 84 19.10 5.08 40.42
CA SER A 84 19.27 3.64 40.22
C SER A 84 20.73 3.24 39.97
N VAL A 85 21.17 2.13 40.56
CA VAL A 85 22.48 1.51 40.32
C VAL A 85 22.68 1.17 38.82
N MET A 86 21.59 1.05 38.05
CA MET A 86 21.60 0.64 36.65
C MET A 86 22.07 1.74 35.68
N GLY A 87 21.89 3.03 36.01
CA GLY A 87 22.25 4.13 35.11
C GLY A 87 23.75 4.27 34.84
N PRO A 88 24.62 4.29 35.86
CA PRO A 88 26.07 4.30 35.68
C PRO A 88 26.62 3.04 35.00
N ILE A 89 25.96 1.89 35.20
CA ILE A 89 26.32 0.61 34.57
C ILE A 89 25.99 0.62 33.07
N LEU A 90 24.82 1.13 32.70
CA LEU A 90 24.33 1.11 31.32
C LEU A 90 24.89 2.25 30.48
N PHE A 91 25.13 3.44 31.06
CA PHE A 91 25.66 4.62 30.37
C PHE A 91 26.88 5.24 31.07
N PRO A 92 28.01 4.51 31.17
CA PRO A 92 29.26 5.04 31.71
C PRO A 92 29.86 6.09 30.77
N ALA A 93 30.62 7.05 31.31
CA ALA A 93 31.21 8.18 30.56
C ALA A 93 31.96 7.74 29.28
N ARG A 94 32.68 6.62 29.36
CA ARG A 94 33.42 6.01 28.22
C ARG A 94 32.57 5.67 27.01
N SER A 95 31.34 5.24 27.26
CA SER A 95 30.44 4.74 26.22
C SER A 95 29.65 5.88 25.57
N ILE A 96 29.54 7.03 26.25
CA ILE A 96 28.83 8.19 25.75
C ILE A 96 29.50 8.71 24.47
N LEU A 97 30.84 8.77 24.43
CA LEU A 97 31.58 9.17 23.22
C LEU A 97 31.33 8.21 22.03
N THR A 98 31.30 6.90 22.29
CA THR A 98 31.01 5.91 21.23
C THR A 98 29.55 5.93 20.79
N LEU A 99 28.63 6.23 21.71
CA LEU A 99 27.21 6.38 21.41
C LEU A 99 26.96 7.68 20.62
N GLU A 100 27.65 8.77 20.96
CA GLU A 100 27.59 10.04 20.24
C GLU A 100 28.13 9.92 18.82
N THR A 101 29.26 9.25 18.62
CA THR A 101 29.77 8.99 17.26
C THR A 101 28.78 8.17 16.43
N ALA A 102 28.16 7.13 16.99
CA ALA A 102 27.10 6.38 16.32
C ALA A 102 25.87 7.26 16.00
N ALA A 103 25.47 8.13 16.92
CA ALA A 103 24.40 9.10 16.72
C ALA A 103 24.72 10.12 15.62
N VAL A 104 25.98 10.57 15.50
CA VAL A 104 26.44 11.47 14.44
C VAL A 104 26.29 10.81 13.06
N PHE A 105 26.70 9.55 12.90
CA PHE A 105 26.43 8.82 11.65
C PHE A 105 24.94 8.71 11.36
N GLY A 106 24.13 8.44 12.39
CA GLY A 106 22.69 8.39 12.27
C GLY A 106 22.08 9.68 11.71
N ILE A 107 22.47 10.82 12.27
CA ILE A 107 21.95 12.11 11.83
C ILE A 107 22.46 12.49 10.43
N MET A 108 23.69 12.12 10.05
CA MET A 108 24.20 12.34 8.69
C MET A 108 23.33 11.65 7.64
N PHE A 109 23.05 10.35 7.83
CA PHE A 109 22.22 9.61 6.89
C PHE A 109 20.76 10.07 6.92
N PHE A 110 20.25 10.47 8.09
CA PHE A 110 18.90 11.04 8.23
C PHE A 110 18.74 12.35 7.45
N LEU A 111 19.71 13.26 7.57
CA LEU A 111 19.69 14.54 6.84
C LEU A 111 19.89 14.34 5.33
N PHE A 112 20.69 13.36 4.92
CA PHE A 112 20.76 12.94 3.53
C PHE A 112 19.40 12.42 3.01
N ALA A 113 18.74 11.55 3.77
CA ALA A 113 17.42 11.03 3.41
C ALA A 113 16.36 12.14 3.29
N ILE A 114 16.38 13.13 4.19
CA ILE A 114 15.49 14.30 4.08
C ILE A 114 15.85 15.17 2.87
N GLY A 115 17.15 15.36 2.61
CA GLY A 115 17.61 16.07 1.43
C GLY A 115 17.08 15.44 0.13
N ILE A 116 17.08 14.10 0.04
CA ILE A 116 16.44 13.39 -1.07
C ILE A 116 14.92 13.62 -1.08
N ARG A 117 14.26 13.64 0.07
CA ARG A 117 12.80 13.83 0.16
C ARG A 117 12.32 15.22 -0.29
N MET A 118 13.22 16.19 -0.38
CA MET A 118 12.91 17.59 -0.69
C MET A 118 12.83 17.81 -2.20
N ASP A 119 11.72 18.37 -2.69
CA ASP A 119 11.56 18.65 -4.11
C ASP A 119 12.45 19.83 -4.55
N THR A 120 13.51 19.50 -5.28
CA THR A 120 14.47 20.48 -5.84
C THR A 120 13.81 21.54 -6.74
N ARG A 121 12.63 21.27 -7.31
CA ARG A 121 11.89 22.23 -8.14
C ARG A 121 11.37 23.39 -7.30
N MET A 122 10.98 23.13 -6.05
CA MET A 122 10.52 24.15 -5.11
C MET A 122 11.64 25.12 -4.71
N LEU A 123 12.90 24.66 -4.71
CA LEU A 123 14.07 25.53 -4.49
C LEU A 123 14.29 26.48 -5.68
N VAL A 124 14.12 25.99 -6.91
CA VAL A 124 14.43 26.77 -8.13
C VAL A 124 13.29 27.71 -8.52
N ARG A 125 12.04 27.27 -8.32
CA ARG A 125 10.83 28.04 -8.65
C ARG A 125 9.89 28.07 -7.44
N PRO A 126 10.22 28.84 -6.40
CA PRO A 126 9.37 28.94 -5.22
C PRO A 126 8.06 29.67 -5.55
N ALA A 127 6.95 29.17 -5.01
CA ALA A 127 5.65 29.80 -5.15
C ALA A 127 5.61 31.15 -4.41
N ARG A 128 4.85 32.12 -4.93
CA ARG A 128 4.73 33.46 -4.31
C ARG A 128 4.31 33.41 -2.82
N PRO A 129 3.35 32.56 -2.39
CA PRO A 129 3.04 32.40 -0.96
C PRO A 129 4.24 31.91 -0.14
N ALA A 130 5.02 30.96 -0.67
CA ALA A 130 6.19 30.41 0.01
C ALA A 130 7.26 31.48 0.27
N VAL A 131 7.54 32.33 -0.72
CA VAL A 131 8.53 33.42 -0.62
C VAL A 131 8.13 34.45 0.42
N ILE A 132 6.88 34.92 0.36
CA ILE A 132 6.38 35.92 1.31
C ILE A 132 6.40 35.33 2.72
N LEU A 133 5.80 34.17 2.94
CA LEU A 133 5.71 33.59 4.27
C LEU A 133 7.08 33.19 4.82
N GLY A 134 8.03 32.74 3.99
CA GLY A 134 9.38 32.41 4.42
C GLY A 134 10.15 33.64 4.89
N PHE A 135 10.02 34.76 4.18
CA PHE A 135 10.59 36.03 4.60
C PHE A 135 10.03 36.49 5.95
N PHE A 136 8.70 36.42 6.13
CA PHE A 136 8.07 36.79 7.40
C PHE A 136 8.41 35.82 8.54
N ALA A 137 8.47 34.52 8.26
CA ALA A 137 8.78 33.49 9.24
C ALA A 137 10.21 33.60 9.79
N MET A 138 11.18 34.04 8.97
CA MET A 138 12.58 34.16 9.37
C MET A 138 12.97 35.59 9.76
N PHE A 139 12.83 36.57 8.87
CA PHE A 139 13.38 37.91 9.08
C PHE A 139 12.49 38.77 9.97
N VAL A 140 11.19 38.80 9.70
CA VAL A 140 10.25 39.61 10.51
C VAL A 140 10.14 39.03 11.91
N SER A 141 10.08 37.71 12.06
CA SER A 141 10.11 37.09 13.39
C SER A 141 11.40 37.42 14.15
N ALA A 142 12.57 37.30 13.52
CA ALA A 142 13.87 37.63 14.13
C ALA A 142 13.96 39.11 14.55
N LEU A 143 13.36 40.01 13.79
CA LEU A 143 13.29 41.43 14.11
C LEU A 143 12.53 41.71 15.41
N PHE A 144 11.60 40.83 15.81
CA PHE A 144 10.92 40.96 17.10
C PHE A 144 11.61 40.16 18.21
N THR A 145 12.03 38.93 17.94
CA THR A 145 12.56 38.01 18.96
C THR A 145 13.96 38.39 19.46
N VAL A 146 14.87 38.76 18.56
CA VAL A 146 16.26 39.09 18.93
C VAL A 146 16.30 40.38 19.76
N PRO A 147 15.66 41.50 19.35
CA PRO A 147 15.61 42.70 20.20
C PRO A 147 14.92 42.46 21.54
N PHE A 148 13.88 41.63 21.60
CA PHE A 148 13.25 41.27 22.87
C PHE A 148 14.22 40.52 23.80
N SER A 149 15.07 39.64 23.27
CA SER A 149 16.12 38.99 24.05
C SER A 149 17.16 39.98 24.60
N LEU A 150 17.54 41.00 23.82
CA LEU A 150 18.44 42.07 24.26
C LEU A 150 17.78 42.98 25.30
N LEU A 151 16.47 43.21 25.16
CA LEU A 151 15.66 43.94 26.14
C LEU A 151 15.62 43.18 27.47
N LEU A 152 15.31 41.89 27.45
CA LEU A 152 15.34 41.04 28.63
C LEU A 152 16.72 41.07 29.29
N LYS A 153 17.79 40.93 28.50
CA LYS A 153 19.18 41.03 28.97
C LYS A 153 19.48 42.35 29.68
N THR A 154 18.87 43.45 29.25
CA THR A 154 19.12 44.79 29.80
C THR A 154 18.28 45.08 31.04
N TYR A 155 17.00 44.69 31.04
CA TYR A 155 16.03 45.08 32.08
C TYR A 155 15.80 44.02 33.17
N VAL A 156 16.13 42.75 32.91
CA VAL A 156 15.92 41.65 33.86
C VAL A 156 17.25 41.17 34.39
N ARG A 157 17.40 41.10 35.72
CA ARG A 157 18.58 40.52 36.36
C ARG A 157 18.63 39.01 36.10
N MET A 158 19.66 38.57 35.39
CA MET A 158 19.88 37.17 35.03
C MET A 158 21.36 36.79 35.16
N ASP A 159 21.63 35.49 35.17
CA ASP A 159 22.98 34.94 35.23
C ASP A 159 23.78 35.33 33.98
N ALA A 160 25.09 35.55 34.12
CA ALA A 160 25.94 36.04 33.04
C ALA A 160 26.01 35.08 31.84
N SER A 161 25.97 33.77 32.12
CA SER A 161 25.91 32.73 31.09
C SER A 161 24.59 32.82 30.31
N LEU A 162 23.46 32.95 31.01
CA LEU A 162 22.15 33.06 30.38
C LEU A 162 22.05 34.35 29.54
N ALA A 163 22.59 35.47 30.04
CA ALA A 163 22.65 36.73 29.32
C ALA A 163 23.49 36.66 28.02
N ALA A 164 24.49 35.78 27.97
CA ALA A 164 25.29 35.53 26.78
C ALA A 164 24.57 34.60 25.79
N ALA A 165 23.90 33.56 26.30
CA ALA A 165 23.19 32.57 25.48
C ALA A 165 21.84 33.07 24.92
N LEU A 166 21.13 33.97 25.63
CA LEU A 166 19.75 34.36 25.32
C LEU A 166 19.54 34.86 23.87
N PRO A 167 20.41 35.73 23.30
CA PRO A 167 20.25 36.17 21.91
C PRO A 167 20.47 35.04 20.89
N ALA A 168 21.39 34.12 21.15
CA ALA A 168 21.63 32.97 20.28
C ALA A 168 20.44 32.00 20.30
N ILE A 169 19.86 31.77 21.49
CA ILE A 169 18.64 30.97 21.64
C ILE A 169 17.47 31.66 20.92
N ALA A 170 17.30 32.97 21.09
CA ALA A 170 16.23 33.73 20.43
C ALA A 170 16.35 33.71 18.90
N ALA A 171 17.57 33.83 18.35
CA ALA A 171 17.82 33.69 16.92
C ALA A 171 17.48 32.28 16.42
N GLY A 172 17.86 31.25 17.17
CA GLY A 172 17.48 29.86 16.88
C GLY A 172 15.96 29.65 16.88
N GLN A 173 15.23 30.32 17.78
CA GLN A 173 13.77 30.29 17.81
C GLN A 173 13.11 31.02 16.61
N SER A 174 13.84 31.81 15.82
CA SER A 174 13.29 32.36 14.57
C SER A 174 13.43 31.40 13.39
N MET A 175 14.31 30.40 13.49
CA MET A 175 14.51 29.42 12.43
C MET A 175 13.31 28.50 12.29
N THR A 176 13.09 28.00 11.07
CA THR A 176 12.08 26.98 10.75
C THR A 176 12.76 25.93 9.89
N ALA A 177 12.61 24.67 10.25
CA ALA A 177 13.22 23.56 9.54
C ALA A 177 12.19 22.73 8.77
N PHE A 178 12.42 22.47 7.48
CA PHE A 178 11.58 21.56 6.68
C PHE A 178 11.44 20.16 7.30
N PRO A 179 12.50 19.50 7.80
CA PRO A 179 12.38 18.21 8.48
C PRO A 179 11.30 18.19 9.57
N ASN A 180 11.26 19.21 10.43
CA ASN A 180 10.34 19.26 11.55
C ASN A 180 8.90 19.49 11.09
N VAL A 181 8.72 20.42 10.15
CA VAL A 181 7.40 20.75 9.60
C VAL A 181 6.83 19.56 8.83
N SER A 182 7.65 18.90 8.00
CA SER A 182 7.25 17.73 7.24
C SER A 182 6.85 16.57 8.14
N CYS A 183 7.67 16.23 9.14
CA CYS A 183 7.33 15.18 10.12
C CYS A 183 6.02 15.50 10.85
N LEU A 184 5.84 16.73 11.33
CA LEU A 184 4.61 17.16 11.99
C LEU A 184 3.39 17.03 11.06
N LEU A 185 3.49 17.46 9.81
CA LEU A 185 2.39 17.39 8.83
C LEU A 185 2.04 15.95 8.45
N ILE A 186 3.02 15.05 8.37
CA ILE A 186 2.79 13.62 8.12
C ILE A 186 2.08 12.98 9.33
N GLU A 187 2.56 13.23 10.55
CA GLU A 187 1.98 12.72 11.79
C GLU A 187 0.55 13.23 12.03
N LEU A 188 0.29 14.51 11.72
CA LEU A 188 -1.03 15.11 11.81
C LEU A 188 -1.96 14.74 10.66
N ARG A 189 -1.48 14.02 9.64
CA ARG A 189 -2.22 13.73 8.42
C ARG A 189 -2.73 15.00 7.74
N MET A 190 -1.83 15.95 7.52
CA MET A 190 -2.13 17.25 6.90
C MET A 190 -1.22 17.60 5.72
N ALA A 191 -0.25 16.74 5.37
CA ALA A 191 0.74 17.01 4.32
C ALA A 191 0.13 17.22 2.92
N SER A 192 -1.01 16.60 2.60
CA SER A 192 -1.73 16.72 1.32
C SER A 192 -2.57 17.99 1.19
N THR A 193 -2.91 18.63 2.31
CA THR A 193 -3.77 19.83 2.36
C THR A 193 -3.08 21.06 1.79
N ASP A 194 -3.84 22.05 1.30
CA ASP A 194 -3.27 23.27 0.72
C ASP A 194 -2.42 24.05 1.73
N LEU A 195 -2.86 24.12 2.99
CA LEU A 195 -2.09 24.73 4.07
C LEU A 195 -0.81 23.95 4.38
N GLY A 196 -0.87 22.61 4.34
CA GLY A 196 0.29 21.74 4.50
C GLY A 196 1.30 21.88 3.37
N GLN A 197 0.85 22.02 2.12
CA GLN A 197 1.71 22.26 0.96
C GLN A 197 2.37 23.66 1.04
N ILE A 198 1.60 24.69 1.40
CA ILE A 198 2.14 26.04 1.63
C ILE A 198 3.18 25.99 2.75
N ALA A 199 2.86 25.40 3.91
CA ALA A 199 3.77 25.30 5.04
C ALA A 199 5.06 24.53 4.69
N SER A 200 4.94 23.41 3.97
CA SER A 200 6.10 22.63 3.49
C SER A 200 6.98 23.46 2.54
N SER A 201 6.36 24.16 1.58
CA SER A 201 7.08 25.01 0.62
C SER A 201 7.79 26.20 1.28
N THR A 202 7.16 26.79 2.29
CA THR A 202 7.74 27.85 3.10
C THR A 202 8.91 27.32 3.92
N ALA A 203 8.78 26.15 4.56
CA ALA A 203 9.84 25.56 5.36
C ALA A 203 11.07 25.19 4.51
N VAL A 204 10.87 24.70 3.28
CA VAL A 204 11.93 24.48 2.29
C VAL A 204 12.75 25.75 2.02
N LEU A 205 12.07 26.88 1.84
CA LEU A 205 12.75 28.16 1.62
C LEU A 205 13.49 28.63 2.89
N CYS A 206 12.88 28.44 4.07
CA CYS A 206 13.52 28.72 5.35
C CYS A 206 14.79 27.88 5.54
N ASP A 207 14.83 26.62 5.10
CA ASP A 207 16.03 25.78 5.16
C ASP A 207 17.17 26.34 4.32
N ILE A 208 16.90 26.82 3.10
CA ILE A 208 17.93 27.44 2.25
C ILE A 208 18.51 28.67 2.94
N ILE A 209 17.63 29.55 3.44
CA ILE A 209 18.05 30.77 4.17
C ILE A 209 18.82 30.37 5.43
N GLY A 210 18.36 29.36 6.16
CA GLY A 210 18.98 28.84 7.36
C GLY A 210 20.36 28.24 7.11
N ILE A 211 20.56 27.49 6.03
CA ILE A 211 21.86 26.96 5.61
C ILE A 211 22.81 28.11 5.27
N MET A 212 22.36 29.13 4.54
CA MET A 212 23.19 30.30 4.23
C MET A 212 23.59 31.05 5.52
N MET A 213 22.65 31.24 6.44
CA MET A 213 22.92 31.84 7.74
C MET A 213 23.89 30.97 8.58
N LEU A 214 23.74 29.64 8.53
CA LEU A 214 24.63 28.72 9.24
C LEU A 214 26.06 28.81 8.69
N VAL A 215 26.23 28.79 7.37
CA VAL A 215 27.55 28.95 6.73
C VAL A 215 28.22 30.25 7.16
N VAL A 216 27.47 31.36 7.19
CA VAL A 216 27.99 32.65 7.64
C VAL A 216 28.38 32.60 9.12
N ASN A 217 27.50 32.11 10.00
CA ASN A 217 27.77 32.05 11.45
C ASN A 217 28.98 31.15 11.79
N VAL A 218 29.05 29.96 11.19
CA VAL A 218 30.17 29.02 11.40
C VAL A 218 31.48 29.62 10.89
N SER A 219 31.45 30.32 9.75
CA SER A 219 32.63 31.00 9.19
C SER A 219 33.15 32.11 10.11
N ILE A 220 32.26 32.87 10.76
CA ILE A 220 32.62 33.95 11.69
C ILE A 220 33.17 33.38 13.00
N LEU A 221 32.53 32.33 13.53
CA LEU A 221 32.94 31.69 14.79
C LEU A 221 34.32 31.04 14.66
N HIS A 222 34.57 30.27 13.58
CA HIS A 222 35.85 29.56 13.42
C HIS A 222 37.01 30.46 13.00
N SER A 223 36.74 31.60 12.36
CA SER A 223 37.79 32.53 11.96
C SER A 223 38.29 33.41 13.09
N ASN A 224 37.77 33.29 14.31
CA ASN A 224 38.03 34.23 15.41
C ASN A 224 37.83 35.69 14.97
N TYR A 225 36.81 35.95 14.16
CA TYR A 225 36.50 37.26 13.56
C TYR A 225 37.53 37.80 12.55
N ASP A 226 38.49 36.99 12.06
CA ASP A 226 39.40 37.37 10.98
C ASP A 226 38.66 37.44 9.63
N PRO A 227 38.49 38.64 9.01
CA PRO A 227 37.67 38.78 7.81
C PRO A 227 38.24 38.01 6.61
N ARG A 228 39.56 37.89 6.48
CA ARG A 228 40.20 37.17 5.38
C ARG A 228 39.92 35.66 5.42
N ARG A 229 39.95 35.05 6.61
CA ARG A 229 39.67 33.62 6.80
C ARG A 229 38.18 33.33 6.67
N SER A 230 37.32 34.22 7.17
CA SER A 230 35.87 34.14 6.97
C SER A 230 35.51 34.15 5.48
N VAL A 231 36.05 35.10 4.71
CA VAL A 231 35.76 35.19 3.26
C VAL A 231 36.27 33.96 2.52
N LEU A 232 37.44 33.43 2.90
CA LEU A 232 37.98 32.20 2.29
C LEU A 232 37.11 30.97 2.59
N SER A 233 36.64 30.82 3.84
CA SER A 233 35.72 29.74 4.23
C SER A 233 34.37 29.86 3.53
N MET A 234 33.81 31.07 3.43
CA MET A 234 32.56 31.33 2.68
C MET A 234 32.72 31.04 1.18
N SER A 235 33.84 31.46 0.58
CA SER A 235 34.13 31.23 -0.84
C SER A 235 34.29 29.75 -1.17
N SER A 236 34.98 29.00 -0.31
CA SER A 236 35.15 27.56 -0.46
C SER A 236 33.85 26.78 -0.23
N ALA A 237 33.00 27.21 0.71
CA ALA A 237 31.65 26.67 0.87
C ALA A 237 30.77 26.91 -0.37
N PHE A 238 30.81 28.12 -0.94
CA PHE A 238 30.09 28.43 -2.19
C PHE A 238 30.60 27.58 -3.36
N LEU A 239 31.93 27.42 -3.50
CA LEU A 239 32.53 26.58 -4.52
C LEU A 239 32.12 25.11 -4.37
N PHE A 240 32.02 24.61 -3.14
CA PHE A 240 31.52 23.26 -2.86
C PHE A 240 30.07 23.07 -3.32
N ILE A 241 29.17 24.00 -2.96
CA ILE A 241 27.77 23.96 -3.41
C ILE A 241 27.70 24.00 -4.95
N LEU A 242 28.52 24.84 -5.58
CA LEU A 242 28.60 24.93 -7.03
C LEU A 242 29.11 23.63 -7.67
N ALA A 243 30.14 23.01 -7.10
CA ALA A 243 30.67 21.72 -7.56
C ALA A 243 29.63 20.59 -7.43
N MET A 244 28.88 20.56 -6.33
CA MET A 244 27.78 19.62 -6.14
C MET A 244 26.70 19.80 -7.22
N ALA A 245 26.34 21.04 -7.55
CA ALA A 245 25.35 21.34 -8.58
C ALA A 245 25.84 21.09 -10.02
N LEU A 246 27.10 21.42 -10.35
CA LEU A 246 27.62 21.38 -11.72
C LEU A 246 28.35 20.07 -12.09
N VAL A 247 28.89 19.34 -11.12
CA VAL A 247 29.66 18.10 -11.36
C VAL A 247 28.89 16.88 -10.90
N VAL A 248 28.48 16.85 -9.64
CA VAL A 248 27.84 15.66 -9.04
C VAL A 248 26.43 15.45 -9.60
N ARG A 249 25.62 16.52 -9.70
CA ARG A 249 24.26 16.43 -10.24
C ARG A 249 24.16 15.84 -11.66
N PRO A 250 24.92 16.32 -12.67
CA PRO A 250 24.89 15.71 -13.99
C PRO A 250 25.50 14.31 -14.01
N PHE A 251 26.50 14.02 -13.17
CA PHE A 251 27.04 12.66 -13.03
C PHE A 251 25.95 11.68 -12.57
N ILE A 252 25.21 12.01 -11.51
CA ILE A 252 24.09 11.18 -11.02
C ILE A 252 23.02 11.00 -12.09
N HIS A 253 22.64 12.07 -12.82
CA HIS A 253 21.69 11.96 -13.93
C HIS A 253 22.18 11.04 -15.05
N ARG A 254 23.48 11.04 -15.39
CA ARG A 254 24.05 10.11 -16.37
C ARG A 254 23.98 8.66 -15.88
N VAL A 255 24.26 8.42 -14.60
CA VAL A 255 24.16 7.08 -13.99
C VAL A 255 22.71 6.60 -14.04
N MET A 256 21.74 7.46 -13.71
CA MET A 256 20.32 7.12 -13.73
C MET A 256 19.82 6.71 -15.11
N LYS A 257 20.28 7.36 -16.19
CA LYS A 257 19.92 6.97 -17.56
C LYS A 257 20.35 5.55 -17.94
N ARG A 258 21.32 4.97 -17.21
CA ARG A 258 21.79 3.59 -17.42
C ARG A 258 21.01 2.56 -16.60
N ILE A 259 20.18 2.99 -15.65
CA ILE A 259 19.37 2.09 -14.82
C ILE A 259 18.03 1.84 -15.55
N PRO A 260 17.74 0.61 -15.99
CA PRO A 260 16.47 0.30 -16.65
C PRO A 260 15.29 0.47 -15.67
N PRO A 261 14.16 1.04 -16.12
CA PRO A 261 12.99 1.25 -15.27
C PRO A 261 12.43 -0.08 -14.75
N GLY A 262 12.13 -0.14 -13.44
CA GLY A 262 11.46 -1.28 -12.81
C GLY A 262 12.37 -2.41 -12.26
N LYS A 263 13.70 -2.33 -12.41
CA LYS A 263 14.62 -3.25 -11.71
C LYS A 263 14.97 -2.76 -10.30
N PRO A 264 15.13 -3.65 -9.30
CA PRO A 264 15.61 -3.27 -7.99
C PRO A 264 17.00 -2.62 -8.09
N LEU A 265 17.23 -1.62 -7.25
CA LEU A 265 18.49 -0.88 -7.25
C LEU A 265 19.65 -1.81 -6.89
N GLY A 266 20.60 -1.98 -7.82
CA GLY A 266 21.78 -2.81 -7.61
C GLY A 266 22.59 -2.35 -6.39
N ASP A 267 23.09 -3.28 -5.58
CA ASP A 267 23.75 -2.98 -4.31
C ASP A 267 25.00 -2.10 -4.48
N THR A 268 25.65 -2.17 -5.64
CA THR A 268 26.75 -1.27 -6.03
C THR A 268 26.37 0.21 -5.98
N HIS A 269 25.16 0.57 -6.40
CA HIS A 269 24.70 1.97 -6.38
C HIS A 269 24.44 2.45 -4.94
N VAL A 270 23.94 1.56 -4.07
CA VAL A 270 23.74 1.86 -2.63
C VAL A 270 25.07 2.11 -1.95
N PHE A 271 26.05 1.26 -2.21
CA PHE A 271 27.42 1.42 -1.70
C PHE A 271 28.01 2.78 -2.08
N PHE A 272 27.97 3.16 -3.36
CA PHE A 272 28.51 4.44 -3.81
C PHE A 272 27.78 5.65 -3.21
N CYS A 273 26.46 5.57 -3.00
CA CYS A 273 25.74 6.64 -2.30
C CYS A 273 26.16 6.75 -0.83
N PHE A 274 26.29 5.63 -0.11
CA PHE A 274 26.71 5.68 1.30
C PHE A 274 28.14 6.19 1.45
N ALA A 275 29.06 5.71 0.61
CA ALA A 275 30.41 6.24 0.55
C ALA A 275 30.42 7.75 0.20
N GLY A 276 29.53 8.17 -0.70
CA GLY A 276 29.32 9.58 -1.05
C GLY A 276 28.87 10.44 0.12
N VAL A 277 27.94 9.97 0.97
CA VAL A 277 27.49 10.69 2.18
C VAL A 277 28.66 10.94 3.13
N LEU A 278 29.48 9.91 3.37
CA LEU A 278 30.65 10.01 4.23
C LEU A 278 31.71 10.96 3.65
N ALA A 279 32.00 10.82 2.35
CA ALA A 279 32.96 11.68 1.66
C ALA A 279 32.50 13.15 1.63
N ALA A 280 31.19 13.40 1.43
CA ALA A 280 30.63 14.75 1.43
C ALA A 280 30.72 15.40 2.82
N GLY A 281 30.40 14.65 3.89
CA GLY A 281 30.55 15.15 5.26
C GLY A 281 31.99 15.53 5.58
N PHE A 282 32.93 14.63 5.26
CA PHE A 282 34.37 14.88 5.42
C PHE A 282 34.85 16.09 4.61
N ALA A 283 34.43 16.21 3.35
CA ALA A 283 34.79 17.34 2.50
C ALA A 283 34.30 18.69 3.07
N THR A 284 33.10 18.73 3.67
CA THR A 284 32.61 19.97 4.29
C THR A 284 33.39 20.36 5.53
N GLU A 285 33.86 19.40 6.31
CA GLU A 285 34.71 19.65 7.48
C GLU A 285 36.11 20.15 7.06
N LEU A 286 36.69 19.58 5.99
CA LEU A 286 37.94 20.07 5.39
C LEU A 286 37.88 21.53 4.94
N ILE A 287 36.70 21.98 4.53
CA ILE A 287 36.44 23.35 4.07
C ILE A 287 36.23 24.31 5.26
N GLY A 288 36.18 23.80 6.49
CA GLY A 288 35.93 24.59 7.69
C GLY A 288 34.44 24.92 7.87
N GLN A 289 33.56 24.08 7.36
CA GLN A 289 32.11 24.13 7.58
C GLN A 289 31.68 22.91 8.40
N HIS A 290 30.49 22.98 8.99
CA HIS A 290 29.95 21.86 9.76
C HIS A 290 29.65 20.66 8.85
N PHE A 291 29.98 19.44 9.29
CA PHE A 291 29.87 18.20 8.48
C PHE A 291 28.45 17.92 7.94
N ILE A 292 27.42 18.50 8.58
CA ILE A 292 26.00 18.38 8.18
C ILE A 292 25.73 18.93 6.78
N LEU A 293 26.49 19.97 6.37
CA LEU A 293 26.28 20.60 5.08
C LEU A 293 26.46 19.60 3.92
N GLY A 294 27.40 18.66 4.04
CA GLY A 294 27.72 17.68 2.99
C GLY A 294 26.56 16.73 2.68
N PRO A 295 26.06 15.94 3.65
CA PRO A 295 24.92 15.04 3.49
C PRO A 295 23.67 15.74 2.98
N VAL A 296 23.35 16.94 3.49
CA VAL A 296 22.20 17.73 3.02
C VAL A 296 22.35 18.12 1.55
N MET A 297 23.52 18.65 1.16
CA MET A 297 23.78 19.05 -0.23
C MET A 297 23.80 17.84 -1.19
N LEU A 298 24.34 16.70 -0.76
CA LEU A 298 24.28 15.47 -1.56
C LEU A 298 22.84 14.98 -1.71
N GLY A 299 22.03 15.10 -0.67
CA GLY A 299 20.59 14.78 -0.71
C GLY A 299 19.85 15.63 -1.74
N PHE A 300 20.08 16.96 -1.76
CA PHE A 300 19.47 17.86 -2.75
C PHE A 300 19.89 17.57 -4.20
N VAL A 301 21.06 16.97 -4.39
CA VAL A 301 21.58 16.63 -5.72
C VAL A 301 20.96 15.34 -6.25
N VAL A 302 20.64 14.40 -5.36
CA VAL A 302 19.95 13.14 -5.69
C VAL A 302 18.46 13.44 -5.92
N PRO A 303 17.88 13.06 -7.06
CA PRO A 303 16.46 13.29 -7.29
C PRO A 303 15.62 12.39 -6.38
N ASP A 304 14.51 12.96 -5.93
CA ASP A 304 13.57 12.44 -4.94
C ASP A 304 12.80 11.17 -5.36
N GLY A 305 12.55 11.01 -6.66
CA GLY A 305 11.77 9.90 -7.23
C GLY A 305 12.58 8.70 -7.78
N PRO A 306 11.89 7.68 -8.33
CA PRO A 306 12.52 6.59 -9.05
C PRO A 306 13.27 7.08 -10.31
N PRO A 307 14.31 6.36 -10.78
CA PRO A 307 14.76 5.05 -10.31
C PRO A 307 15.68 5.05 -9.08
N LEU A 308 16.14 6.20 -8.56
CA LEU A 308 17.21 6.24 -7.54
C LEU A 308 16.74 6.65 -6.13
N GLY A 309 16.13 7.83 -5.97
CA GLY A 309 15.82 8.40 -4.64
C GLY A 309 14.82 7.58 -3.84
N GLY A 310 13.73 7.15 -4.48
CA GLY A 310 12.71 6.28 -3.88
C GLY A 310 13.29 4.99 -3.29
N PRO A 311 13.91 4.12 -4.10
CA PRO A 311 14.51 2.88 -3.60
C PRO A 311 15.60 3.09 -2.53
N MET A 312 16.38 4.17 -2.63
CA MET A 312 17.37 4.51 -1.60
C MET A 312 16.73 4.82 -0.25
N ILE A 313 15.69 5.64 -0.25
CA ILE A 313 14.95 5.97 0.99
C ILE A 313 14.32 4.71 1.56
N SER A 314 13.70 3.84 0.75
CA SER A 314 13.13 2.59 1.23
C SER A 314 14.15 1.67 1.90
N LYS A 315 15.40 1.61 1.40
CA LYS A 315 16.49 0.84 2.04
C LYS A 315 16.97 1.49 3.35
N LEU A 316 16.90 2.82 3.45
CA LEU A 316 17.36 3.58 4.60
C LEU A 316 16.32 3.72 5.73
N ASP A 317 15.03 3.69 5.41
CA ASP A 317 13.95 4.10 6.33
C ASP A 317 13.89 3.26 7.61
N LEU A 318 14.06 1.93 7.51
CA LEU A 318 14.07 1.04 8.67
C LEU A 318 15.32 1.25 9.54
N MET A 319 16.51 1.24 8.94
CA MET A 319 17.78 1.32 9.67
C MET A 319 17.95 2.70 10.31
N ILE A 320 17.72 3.77 9.57
CA ILE A 320 17.84 5.13 10.09
C ILE A 320 16.67 5.44 11.00
N GLY A 321 15.42 5.26 10.53
CA GLY A 321 14.23 5.77 11.22
C GLY A 321 13.92 5.09 12.54
N LYS A 322 14.22 3.78 12.69
CA LYS A 322 13.90 3.01 13.90
C LYS A 322 15.10 2.73 14.82
N PHE A 323 16.33 2.86 14.34
CA PHE A 323 17.53 2.62 15.15
C PHE A 323 18.40 3.87 15.33
N LEU A 324 18.96 4.43 14.25
CA LEU A 324 19.97 5.48 14.37
C LEU A 324 19.41 6.87 14.69
N TYR A 325 18.24 7.22 14.15
CA TYR A 325 17.57 8.49 14.41
C TYR A 325 17.12 8.65 15.87
N PRO A 326 16.43 7.66 16.49
CA PRO A 326 16.13 7.70 17.91
C PRO A 326 17.38 7.81 18.78
N THR A 327 18.47 7.14 18.40
CA THR A 327 19.75 7.21 19.13
C THR A 327 20.23 8.66 19.26
N PHE A 328 20.20 9.46 18.21
CA PHE A 328 20.60 10.87 18.26
C PHE A 328 19.72 11.73 19.19
N LEU A 329 18.40 11.58 19.10
CA LEU A 329 17.46 12.32 19.95
C LEU A 329 17.61 11.90 21.42
N THR A 330 17.80 10.61 21.67
CA THR A 330 18.04 10.08 23.02
C THR A 330 19.40 10.53 23.57
N THR A 331 20.47 10.60 22.77
CA THR A 331 21.76 11.14 23.23
C THR A 331 21.66 12.61 23.63
N SER A 332 20.85 13.39 22.91
CA SER A 332 20.60 14.79 23.28
C SER A 332 19.81 14.89 24.59
N GLY A 333 18.82 14.01 24.79
CA GLY A 333 18.10 13.90 26.07
C GLY A 333 18.97 13.41 27.23
N LEU A 334 19.92 12.49 26.98
CA LEU A 334 20.85 11.95 27.98
C LEU A 334 21.76 13.03 28.58
N LYS A 335 22.10 14.05 27.78
CA LYS A 335 22.88 15.23 28.19
C LYS A 335 22.07 16.24 29.00
N THR A 336 20.75 16.08 29.10
CA THR A 336 19.85 17.02 29.77
C THR A 336 19.79 16.76 31.28
N ASP A 337 20.25 17.73 32.06
CA ASP A 337 20.12 17.73 33.52
C ASP A 337 19.07 18.75 33.97
N MET A 338 17.97 18.26 34.53
CA MET A 338 16.88 19.10 35.04
C MET A 338 17.18 19.65 36.43
N PHE A 339 18.09 19.03 37.20
CA PHE A 339 18.36 19.46 38.57
C PHE A 339 19.27 20.68 38.65
N THR A 340 20.01 20.98 37.59
CA THR A 340 20.84 22.19 37.46
C THR A 340 20.03 23.44 37.08
N ILE A 341 18.72 23.32 36.88
CA ILE A 341 17.87 24.41 36.39
C ILE A 341 17.43 25.32 37.53
N ASN A 342 17.94 26.56 37.54
CA ASN A 342 17.44 27.62 38.41
C ASN A 342 16.01 28.03 38.03
N GLU A 343 15.13 28.19 39.02
CA GLU A 343 13.73 28.58 38.81
C GLU A 343 13.60 29.93 38.05
N ARG A 344 14.45 30.91 38.37
CA ARG A 344 14.44 32.22 37.71
C ARG A 344 14.81 32.11 36.23
N SER A 345 15.85 31.36 35.91
CA SER A 345 16.31 31.14 34.53
C SER A 345 15.26 30.39 33.71
N PHE A 346 14.55 29.43 34.33
CA PHE A 346 13.40 28.77 33.73
C PHE A 346 12.28 29.74 33.36
N TRP A 347 11.87 30.63 34.27
CA TRP A 347 10.82 31.63 33.99
C TRP A 347 11.22 32.62 32.90
N ILE A 348 12.46 33.11 32.91
CA ILE A 348 12.98 34.02 31.87
C ILE A 348 12.93 33.33 30.50
N MET A 349 13.41 32.09 30.43
CA MET A 349 13.38 31.29 29.21
C MET A 349 11.94 31.04 28.74
N LEU A 350 11.03 30.67 29.63
CA LEU A 350 9.62 30.44 29.32
C LEU A 350 8.97 31.68 28.70
N VAL A 351 9.16 32.86 29.31
CA VAL A 351 8.63 34.14 28.79
C VAL A 351 9.22 34.44 27.40
N MET A 352 10.53 34.23 27.21
CA MET A 352 11.19 34.42 25.92
C MET A 352 10.61 33.48 24.85
N ILE A 353 10.44 32.19 25.15
CA ILE A 353 9.90 31.20 24.22
C ILE A 353 8.45 31.51 23.85
N VAL A 354 7.61 31.83 24.83
CA VAL A 354 6.20 32.19 24.58
C VAL A 354 6.13 33.44 23.70
N PHE A 355 6.94 34.46 23.99
CA PHE A 355 7.02 35.65 23.14
C PHE A 355 7.52 35.30 21.73
N ALA A 356 8.55 34.45 21.60
CA ALA A 356 9.08 34.04 20.30
C ALA A 356 8.06 33.31 19.44
N CYS A 357 7.30 32.37 20.03
CA CYS A 357 6.21 31.69 19.36
C CYS A 357 5.12 32.68 18.91
N MET A 358 4.69 33.58 19.79
CA MET A 358 3.66 34.59 19.46
C MET A 358 4.13 35.57 18.39
N ALA A 359 5.38 36.05 18.47
CA ALA A 359 5.97 36.94 17.47
C ALA A 359 6.06 36.26 16.11
N LYS A 360 6.43 34.98 16.06
CA LYS A 360 6.51 34.20 14.82
C LYS A 360 5.14 33.94 14.21
N ILE A 361 4.16 33.51 15.03
CA ILE A 361 2.77 33.33 14.57
C ILE A 361 2.20 34.67 14.07
N GLY A 362 2.39 35.75 14.82
CA GLY A 362 1.96 37.09 14.44
C GLY A 362 2.57 37.57 13.13
N SER A 363 3.88 37.34 12.93
CA SER A 363 4.58 37.68 11.69
C SER A 363 3.99 36.93 10.49
N ILE A 364 3.73 35.63 10.64
CA ILE A 364 3.14 34.80 9.58
C ILE A 364 1.70 35.22 9.28
N VAL A 365 0.89 35.47 10.31
CA VAL A 365 -0.50 35.93 10.16
C VAL A 365 -0.56 37.27 9.45
N LEU A 366 0.35 38.19 9.78
CA LEU A 366 0.48 39.48 9.12
C LEU A 366 0.78 39.32 7.62
N GLY A 367 1.80 38.54 7.27
CA GLY A 367 2.15 38.27 5.87
C GLY A 367 1.02 37.57 5.10
N ALA A 368 0.41 36.55 5.70
CA ALA A 368 -0.67 35.77 5.10
C ALA A 368 -1.94 36.60 4.87
N ARG A 369 -2.35 37.42 5.85
CA ARG A 369 -3.62 38.16 5.76
C ARG A 369 -3.53 39.39 4.86
N PHE A 370 -2.43 40.14 4.96
CA PHE A 370 -2.29 41.43 4.26
C PHE A 370 -1.72 41.29 2.85
N LEU A 371 -0.78 40.36 2.63
CA LEU A 371 -0.13 40.21 1.30
C LEU A 371 -0.73 39.09 0.45
N LEU A 372 -1.33 38.07 1.08
CA LEU A 372 -1.90 36.91 0.38
C LEU A 372 -3.43 36.82 0.48
N GLY A 373 -4.08 37.65 1.30
CA GLY A 373 -5.53 37.66 1.46
C GLY A 373 -6.12 36.42 2.15
N MET A 374 -5.30 35.64 2.86
CA MET A 374 -5.74 34.40 3.53
C MET A 374 -6.68 34.71 4.71
N TYR A 375 -7.64 33.82 4.97
CA TYR A 375 -8.51 33.90 6.15
C TYR A 375 -7.66 33.82 7.44
N SER A 376 -7.98 34.64 8.44
CA SER A 376 -7.15 34.75 9.66
C SER A 376 -7.02 33.43 10.41
N GLY A 377 -8.04 32.56 10.39
CA GLY A 377 -7.95 31.22 10.98
C GLY A 377 -6.99 30.28 10.24
N ASP A 378 -6.87 30.42 8.91
CA ASP A 378 -5.97 29.60 8.09
C ASP A 378 -4.53 30.08 8.25
N ALA A 379 -4.37 31.39 8.24
CA ALA A 379 -3.10 32.05 8.53
C ALA A 379 -2.56 31.68 9.92
N PHE A 380 -3.43 31.60 10.93
CA PHE A 380 -3.04 31.18 12.28
C PHE A 380 -2.59 29.71 12.32
N VAL A 381 -3.31 28.80 11.64
CA VAL A 381 -2.93 27.39 11.54
C VAL A 381 -1.59 27.21 10.83
N VAL A 382 -1.35 27.93 9.72
CA VAL A 382 -0.03 27.93 9.05
C VAL A 382 1.06 28.48 9.97
N GLY A 383 0.75 29.52 10.76
CA GLY A 383 1.63 30.04 11.80
C GLY A 383 2.02 28.99 12.84
N LEU A 384 1.07 28.17 13.29
CA LEU A 384 1.32 27.05 14.20
C LEU A 384 2.18 25.96 13.55
N MET A 385 1.88 25.58 12.30
CA MET A 385 2.66 24.57 11.56
C MET A 385 4.13 24.97 11.41
N LEU A 386 4.41 26.24 11.10
CA LEU A 386 5.77 26.76 10.94
C LEU A 386 6.51 27.00 12.28
N ASN A 387 5.85 26.78 13.42
CA ASN A 387 6.52 26.75 14.73
C ASN A 387 6.95 25.33 15.15
N ALA A 388 6.87 24.33 14.26
CA ALA A 388 7.36 22.99 14.53
C ALA A 388 8.86 22.99 14.89
N ARG A 389 9.18 22.39 16.05
CA ARG A 389 10.53 22.23 16.59
C ARG A 389 10.94 20.77 16.59
N GLY A 390 12.24 20.53 16.44
CA GLY A 390 12.73 19.17 16.45
C GLY A 390 14.23 19.06 16.28
N VAL A 391 14.63 18.22 15.34
CA VAL A 391 16.01 17.72 15.26
C VAL A 391 17.01 18.80 14.84
N ILE A 392 16.63 19.74 13.98
CA ILE A 392 17.53 20.81 13.51
C ILE A 392 17.85 21.79 14.64
N GLU A 393 16.89 22.15 15.48
CA GLU A 393 17.15 22.99 16.66
C GLU A 393 18.03 22.26 17.68
N LEU A 394 17.83 20.96 17.89
CA LEU A 394 18.69 20.19 18.79
C LEU A 394 20.13 20.12 18.29
N ILE A 395 20.34 19.95 16.99
CA ILE A 395 21.68 20.02 16.38
C ILE A 395 22.30 21.39 16.65
N MET A 396 21.57 22.47 16.39
CA MET A 396 22.05 23.82 16.63
C MET A 396 22.39 24.05 18.11
N TYR A 397 21.56 23.58 19.05
CA TYR A 397 21.84 23.70 20.48
C TYR A 397 23.04 22.85 20.91
N ASN A 398 23.23 21.65 20.36
CA ASN A 398 24.44 20.86 20.59
C ASN A 398 25.68 21.61 20.06
N MET A 399 25.63 22.18 18.85
CA MET A 399 26.73 22.98 18.29
C MET A 399 27.07 24.20 19.16
N LEU A 400 26.06 24.90 19.68
CA LEU A 400 26.29 26.06 20.54
C LEU A 400 26.83 25.66 21.93
N ARG A 401 26.41 24.51 22.47
CA ARG A 401 26.96 23.95 23.71
C ARG A 401 28.42 23.53 23.53
N ASP A 402 28.73 22.80 22.46
CA ASP A 402 30.09 22.33 22.17
C ASP A 402 31.03 23.51 21.86
N GLY A 403 30.51 24.60 21.28
CA GLY A 403 31.22 25.87 21.10
C GLY A 403 31.34 26.74 22.35
N GLY A 404 30.84 26.28 23.52
CA GLY A 404 30.92 26.99 24.80
C GLY A 404 29.98 28.20 24.94
N VAL A 405 29.03 28.38 24.01
CA VAL A 405 28.03 29.47 24.06
C VAL A 405 26.89 29.12 25.01
N LEU A 406 26.49 27.85 25.08
CA LEU A 406 25.50 27.34 26.02
C LEU A 406 26.17 26.52 27.12
N THR A 407 25.85 26.82 28.37
CA THR A 407 26.14 25.95 29.52
C THR A 407 25.17 24.77 29.59
N ASP A 408 25.47 23.77 30.43
CA ASP A 408 24.60 22.60 30.60
C ASP A 408 23.17 22.97 31.04
N GLN A 409 23.03 24.02 31.86
CA GLN A 409 21.75 24.55 32.30
C GLN A 409 20.95 25.18 31.15
N GLU A 410 21.58 26.02 30.32
CA GLU A 410 20.91 26.64 29.17
C GLU A 410 20.54 25.60 28.12
N PHE A 411 21.41 24.61 27.89
CA PHE A 411 21.12 23.49 27.00
C PHE A 411 19.89 22.71 27.47
N ALA A 412 19.81 22.38 28.76
CA ALA A 412 18.65 21.69 29.33
C ALA A 412 17.34 22.49 29.15
N LEU A 413 17.39 23.81 29.38
CA LEU A 413 16.26 24.72 29.15
C LEU A 413 15.86 24.76 27.66
N SER A 414 16.83 24.76 26.75
CA SER A 414 16.59 24.72 25.30
C SER A 414 15.97 23.39 24.85
N VAL A 415 16.43 22.25 25.36
CA VAL A 415 15.82 20.94 25.07
C VAL A 415 14.38 20.88 25.58
N LEU A 416 14.13 21.37 26.81
CA LEU A 416 12.79 21.44 27.38
C LEU A 416 11.86 22.36 26.57
N SER A 417 12.40 23.43 25.98
CA SER A 417 11.64 24.31 25.09
C SER A 417 11.13 23.59 23.83
N VAL A 418 11.95 22.73 23.22
CA VAL A 418 11.58 21.95 22.03
C VAL A 418 10.41 21.00 22.36
N ILE A 419 10.51 20.30 23.49
CA ILE A 419 9.44 19.42 23.97
C ILE A 419 8.17 20.23 24.28
N GLY A 420 8.28 21.32 25.03
CA GLY A 420 7.13 22.12 25.45
C GLY A 420 6.39 22.75 24.28
N VAL A 421 7.10 23.30 23.30
CA VAL A 421 6.50 23.91 22.11
C VAL A 421 5.74 22.85 21.30
N MET A 422 6.34 21.68 21.05
CA MET A 422 5.66 20.60 20.32
C MET A 422 4.46 20.04 21.08
N ALA A 423 4.59 19.89 22.40
CA ALA A 423 3.52 19.38 23.25
C ALA A 423 2.27 20.27 23.24
N VAL A 424 2.44 21.59 23.05
CA VAL A 424 1.35 22.55 22.95
C VAL A 424 0.83 22.70 21.52
N ILE A 425 1.71 22.80 20.52
CA ILE A 425 1.30 23.07 19.13
C ILE A 425 0.50 21.91 18.53
N THR A 426 0.93 20.66 18.74
CA THR A 426 0.29 19.50 18.11
C THR A 426 -1.20 19.34 18.49
N PRO A 427 -1.62 19.39 19.77
CA PRO A 427 -3.04 19.37 20.12
C PRO A 427 -3.77 20.65 19.70
N LEU A 428 -3.11 21.81 19.72
CA LEU A 428 -3.72 23.07 19.30
C LEU A 428 -4.07 23.08 17.81
N ILE A 429 -3.20 22.52 16.95
CA ILE A 429 -3.50 22.34 15.53
C ILE A 429 -4.70 21.42 15.37
N LYS A 430 -4.76 20.27 16.07
CA LYS A 430 -5.91 19.36 15.99
C LYS A 430 -7.22 19.99 16.46
N LEU A 431 -7.17 20.88 17.45
CA LEU A 431 -8.35 21.56 17.98
C LEU A 431 -8.86 22.66 17.03
N LEU A 432 -7.94 23.41 16.41
CA LEU A 432 -8.28 24.58 15.58
C LEU A 432 -8.46 24.25 14.11
N TYR A 433 -7.83 23.18 13.63
CA TYR A 433 -8.00 22.67 12.29
C TYR A 433 -9.21 21.75 12.25
N ASP A 434 -10.34 22.30 11.83
CA ASP A 434 -11.55 21.54 11.52
C ASP A 434 -11.72 21.50 9.99
N PRO A 435 -11.46 20.34 9.35
CA PRO A 435 -11.64 20.20 7.91
C PRO A 435 -13.10 20.41 7.49
N SER A 436 -14.06 19.97 8.30
CA SER A 436 -15.51 19.97 7.98
C SER A 436 -16.13 21.38 7.98
N ARG A 437 -15.66 22.29 8.85
CA ARG A 437 -16.15 23.68 8.90
C ARG A 437 -15.78 24.50 7.67
N ARG A 438 -14.66 24.15 7.01
CA ARG A 438 -14.08 24.93 5.91
C ARG A 438 -14.63 24.51 4.56
N GLU A 439 -14.96 23.24 4.42
CA GLU A 439 -15.73 22.69 3.29
C GLU A 439 -17.10 23.36 3.10
N CYS A 440 -17.59 24.07 4.13
CA CYS A 440 -18.86 24.79 4.13
C CYS A 440 -18.80 26.27 3.70
N GLY A 441 -17.61 26.88 3.64
CA GLY A 441 -17.45 28.34 3.65
C GLY A 441 -17.29 29.03 2.28
N THR A 442 -16.71 28.37 1.28
CA THR A 442 -16.33 28.98 -0.01
C THR A 442 -17.19 28.57 -1.19
N HIS A 443 -17.77 27.37 -1.16
CA HIS A 443 -18.82 26.93 -2.06
C HIS A 443 -19.94 26.38 -1.18
N GLY A 444 -21.13 26.96 -1.23
CA GLY A 444 -22.28 26.46 -0.46
C GLY A 444 -22.47 24.97 -0.73
N TRP A 445 -22.85 24.20 0.30
CA TRP A 445 -23.20 22.78 0.21
C TRP A 445 -24.35 22.60 -0.78
N MET A 446 -24.03 22.57 -2.06
CA MET A 446 -24.95 22.18 -3.10
C MET A 446 -24.70 20.69 -3.27
N ARG A 447 -25.68 19.88 -2.85
CA ARG A 447 -25.62 18.43 -3.07
C ARG A 447 -25.34 18.18 -4.55
N ARG A 448 -24.22 17.53 -4.86
CA ARG A 448 -23.82 17.13 -6.21
C ARG A 448 -23.91 15.62 -6.30
N THR A 449 -25.14 15.15 -6.20
CA THR A 449 -25.50 13.77 -6.47
C THR A 449 -25.95 13.68 -7.93
N ILE A 450 -25.91 12.49 -8.50
CA ILE A 450 -26.39 12.19 -9.85
C ILE A 450 -27.82 12.72 -9.99
N GLN A 451 -28.67 12.49 -8.98
CA GLN A 451 -30.04 12.99 -8.85
C GLN A 451 -30.23 14.51 -8.99
N HIS A 452 -29.23 15.28 -8.59
CA HIS A 452 -29.31 16.74 -8.52
C HIS A 452 -28.58 17.41 -9.69
N THR A 453 -28.10 16.63 -10.66
CA THR A 453 -27.50 17.14 -11.90
C THR A 453 -28.62 17.67 -12.82
N LYS A 454 -28.52 18.92 -13.28
CA LYS A 454 -29.53 19.51 -14.18
C LYS A 454 -29.39 18.93 -15.58
N HIS A 455 -30.51 18.66 -16.25
CA HIS A 455 -30.51 18.24 -17.66
C HIS A 455 -29.76 19.22 -18.57
N GLY A 456 -28.92 18.69 -19.45
CA GLY A 456 -28.09 19.46 -20.38
C GLY A 456 -26.77 19.98 -19.79
N MET A 457 -26.45 19.65 -18.53
CA MET A 457 -25.13 19.89 -17.94
C MET A 457 -24.25 18.66 -18.15
N GLU A 458 -22.93 18.88 -18.28
CA GLU A 458 -22.00 17.76 -18.41
C GLU A 458 -21.95 16.91 -17.14
N LEU A 459 -22.03 15.59 -17.30
CA LEU A 459 -21.85 14.66 -16.20
C LEU A 459 -20.35 14.45 -15.97
N ARG A 460 -19.86 14.84 -14.79
CA ARG A 460 -18.45 14.73 -14.42
C ARG A 460 -18.19 13.51 -13.53
N ILE A 461 -17.40 12.55 -14.01
CA ILE A 461 -17.06 11.30 -13.31
C ILE A 461 -15.58 11.31 -12.95
N LEU A 462 -15.24 11.19 -11.66
CA LEU A 462 -13.87 11.02 -11.18
C LEU A 462 -13.53 9.54 -11.05
N ALA A 463 -12.64 9.03 -11.89
CA ALA A 463 -12.22 7.63 -11.89
C ALA A 463 -10.83 7.47 -11.26
N CYS A 464 -10.74 6.81 -10.10
CA CYS A 464 -9.49 6.58 -9.38
C CYS A 464 -8.80 5.29 -9.86
N ILE A 465 -7.57 5.40 -10.35
CA ILE A 465 -6.82 4.30 -10.96
C ILE A 465 -5.54 4.07 -10.14
N LYS A 466 -5.44 2.94 -9.44
CA LYS A 466 -4.23 2.58 -8.69
C LYS A 466 -3.30 1.64 -9.47
N GLU A 467 -3.89 0.65 -10.16
CA GLU A 467 -3.14 -0.45 -10.77
C GLU A 467 -3.46 -0.53 -12.26
N GLN A 468 -2.47 -0.88 -13.08
CA GLN A 468 -2.66 -0.99 -14.53
C GLN A 468 -3.66 -2.09 -14.91
N GLU A 469 -3.81 -3.12 -14.07
CA GLU A 469 -4.69 -4.26 -14.29
C GLU A 469 -6.18 -3.87 -14.24
N SER A 470 -6.55 -2.84 -13.46
CA SER A 470 -7.94 -2.36 -13.36
C SER A 470 -8.37 -1.42 -14.50
N VAL A 471 -7.44 -1.00 -15.35
CA VAL A 471 -7.69 -0.01 -16.42
C VAL A 471 -8.70 -0.52 -17.46
N PRO A 472 -8.63 -1.76 -17.98
CA PRO A 472 -9.58 -2.23 -19.01
C PRO A 472 -11.02 -2.23 -18.52
N SER A 473 -11.24 -2.67 -17.27
CA SER A 473 -12.57 -2.77 -16.65
C SER A 473 -13.16 -1.39 -16.39
N LEU A 474 -12.31 -0.46 -15.97
CA LEU A 474 -12.69 0.95 -15.79
C LEU A 474 -12.98 1.63 -17.14
N VAL A 475 -12.18 1.38 -18.18
CA VAL A 475 -12.43 1.88 -19.54
C VAL A 475 -13.71 1.28 -20.13
N ALA A 476 -14.01 0.01 -19.85
CA ALA A 476 -15.26 -0.63 -20.28
C ALA A 476 -16.49 -0.01 -19.58
N LEU A 477 -16.40 0.23 -18.27
CA LEU A 477 -17.42 0.94 -17.49
C LEU A 477 -17.65 2.35 -18.04
N LEU A 478 -16.58 3.12 -18.22
CA LEU A 478 -16.65 4.47 -18.76
C LEU A 478 -17.13 4.48 -20.20
N GLY A 479 -16.78 3.46 -21.00
CA GLY A 479 -17.26 3.28 -22.36
C GLY A 479 -18.71 2.84 -22.47
N ALA A 480 -19.30 2.29 -21.40
CA ALA A 480 -20.72 2.02 -21.30
C ALA A 480 -21.54 3.31 -21.11
N SER A 481 -20.93 4.41 -20.66
CA SER A 481 -21.60 5.71 -20.59
C SER A 481 -22.04 6.16 -21.99
N ASN A 482 -23.35 6.33 -22.18
CA ASN A 482 -23.97 6.67 -23.46
C ASN A 482 -23.88 8.19 -23.76
N ALA A 483 -22.68 8.76 -23.77
CA ALA A 483 -22.46 10.18 -24.01
C ALA A 483 -23.07 10.63 -25.36
N THR A 484 -23.93 11.66 -25.33
CA THR A 484 -24.56 12.23 -26.54
C THR A 484 -24.40 13.75 -26.60
N LYS A 485 -24.78 14.36 -27.73
CA LYS A 485 -24.67 15.81 -27.95
C LYS A 485 -25.42 16.67 -26.93
N TYR A 486 -26.55 16.19 -26.44
CA TYR A 486 -27.36 16.93 -25.44
C TYR A 486 -26.82 16.76 -24.02
N ASN A 487 -25.99 15.74 -23.84
CA ASN A 487 -25.74 15.07 -22.58
C ASN A 487 -24.27 14.60 -22.52
N PRO A 488 -23.32 15.56 -22.48
CA PRO A 488 -21.89 15.26 -22.57
C PRO A 488 -21.36 14.67 -21.26
N VAL A 489 -20.36 13.78 -21.36
CA VAL A 489 -19.71 13.15 -20.21
C VAL A 489 -18.26 13.60 -20.12
N ALA A 490 -17.85 14.11 -18.97
CA ALA A 490 -16.47 14.46 -18.69
C ALA A 490 -15.86 13.47 -17.69
N ILE A 491 -14.78 12.82 -18.10
CA ILE A 491 -14.07 11.83 -17.28
C ILE A 491 -12.81 12.48 -16.72
N ILE A 492 -12.75 12.57 -15.41
CA ILE A 492 -11.55 12.96 -14.68
C ILE A 492 -10.88 11.68 -14.19
N ALA A 493 -9.78 11.26 -14.83
CA ALA A 493 -9.02 10.10 -14.39
C ALA A 493 -7.93 10.53 -13.42
N LEU A 494 -7.98 10.01 -12.19
CA LEU A 494 -6.99 10.25 -11.14
C LEU A 494 -6.13 9.02 -10.94
N VAL A 495 -4.89 9.05 -11.44
CA VAL A 495 -3.92 7.98 -11.22
C VAL A 495 -3.30 8.15 -9.84
N LEU A 496 -3.50 7.17 -8.96
CA LEU A 496 -2.98 7.12 -7.61
C LEU A 496 -1.63 6.39 -7.62
N GLU A 497 -0.54 7.14 -7.47
CA GLU A 497 0.81 6.60 -7.31
C GLU A 497 1.24 6.71 -5.85
N GLU A 498 1.86 5.65 -5.31
CA GLU A 498 2.36 5.69 -3.94
C GLU A 498 3.61 6.57 -3.85
N LEU A 499 3.62 7.47 -2.87
CA LEU A 499 4.76 8.36 -2.62
C LEU A 499 5.96 7.56 -2.12
N VAL A 500 6.90 7.25 -3.02
CA VAL A 500 8.18 6.60 -2.70
C VAL A 500 9.32 7.59 -2.89
N GLY A 501 9.89 8.06 -1.78
CA GLY A 501 11.09 8.90 -1.78
C GLY A 501 10.89 10.41 -1.67
N ARG A 502 9.66 10.92 -1.84
CA ARG A 502 9.31 12.34 -1.63
C ARG A 502 8.69 12.58 -0.26
N ALA A 503 8.85 13.80 0.30
CA ALA A 503 8.16 14.22 1.53
C ALA A 503 6.84 14.99 1.27
N THR A 504 6.69 15.63 0.11
CA THR A 504 5.47 16.37 -0.24
C THR A 504 4.64 15.58 -1.25
N PRO A 505 3.34 15.35 -0.96
CA PRO A 505 2.43 14.81 -1.95
C PRO A 505 2.22 15.81 -3.07
N MET A 506 2.05 15.30 -4.29
CA MET A 506 1.88 16.13 -5.48
C MET A 506 0.62 15.74 -6.23
N LEU A 507 -0.17 16.74 -6.60
CA LEU A 507 -1.24 16.60 -7.57
C LEU A 507 -0.77 17.26 -8.87
N VAL A 508 -0.54 16.46 -9.91
CA VAL A 508 -0.10 16.94 -11.22
C VAL A 508 -1.27 16.86 -12.17
N ALA A 509 -1.78 18.02 -12.61
CA ALA A 509 -2.67 18.09 -13.76
C ALA A 509 -1.84 17.82 -15.03
N HIS A 510 -2.13 16.75 -15.75
CA HIS A 510 -1.40 16.44 -16.97
C HIS A 510 -1.92 17.32 -18.10
N GLN A 511 -1.21 18.42 -18.40
CA GLN A 511 -1.38 19.12 -19.68
C GLN A 511 -0.83 18.24 -20.82
N PRO A 512 -1.42 18.30 -22.03
CA PRO A 512 -1.07 17.42 -23.13
C PRO A 512 0.34 17.76 -23.68
N ILE A 513 1.40 17.25 -23.05
CA ILE A 513 2.78 17.42 -23.54
C ILE A 513 3.55 16.10 -23.48
N ARG A 514 3.82 15.61 -24.70
CA ARG A 514 4.81 14.65 -25.21
C ARG A 514 4.93 13.23 -24.61
N PRO A 515 5.11 12.20 -25.46
CA PRO A 515 4.89 10.79 -25.12
C PRO A 515 6.12 10.09 -24.49
N ASP A 516 7.03 10.81 -23.82
CA ASP A 516 8.41 10.33 -23.61
C ASP A 516 8.83 10.05 -22.16
N ASP A 517 7.92 10.12 -21.18
CA ASP A 517 8.23 9.69 -19.80
C ASP A 517 7.76 8.25 -19.55
N GLY A 518 8.71 7.32 -19.63
CA GLY A 518 8.54 5.90 -19.36
C GLY A 518 8.19 5.62 -17.89
N ALA A 519 6.90 5.61 -17.58
CA ALA A 519 6.35 5.04 -16.35
C ALA A 519 4.90 4.57 -16.61
N GLY A 520 4.36 3.74 -15.72
CA GLY A 520 3.11 3.03 -15.94
C GLY A 520 1.86 3.88 -16.27
N SER A 521 1.91 5.19 -16.04
CA SER A 521 0.88 6.17 -16.38
C SER A 521 0.66 6.33 -17.90
N GLY A 522 1.68 6.15 -18.74
CA GLY A 522 1.56 6.34 -20.20
C GLY A 522 0.57 5.39 -20.87
N ARG A 523 0.46 4.13 -20.38
CA ARG A 523 -0.53 3.16 -20.88
C ARG A 523 -1.96 3.52 -20.48
N VAL A 524 -2.14 4.02 -19.26
CA VAL A 524 -3.44 4.47 -18.73
C VAL A 524 -3.95 5.66 -19.53
N VAL A 525 -3.08 6.66 -19.71
CA VAL A 525 -3.37 7.87 -20.49
C VAL A 525 -3.69 7.52 -21.95
N ASN A 526 -2.93 6.61 -22.55
CA ASN A 526 -3.19 6.16 -23.93
C ASN A 526 -4.53 5.42 -24.07
N ALA A 527 -4.88 4.55 -23.11
CA ALA A 527 -6.17 3.83 -23.13
C ALA A 527 -7.36 4.79 -23.00
N LEU A 528 -7.27 5.78 -22.11
CA LEU A 528 -8.32 6.79 -21.93
C LEU A 528 -8.41 7.74 -23.14
N ARG A 529 -7.26 8.09 -23.76
CA ARG A 529 -7.26 8.88 -25.01
C ARG A 529 -7.92 8.11 -26.16
N GLN A 530 -7.73 6.79 -26.25
CA GLN A 530 -8.44 5.97 -27.23
C GLN A 530 -9.96 6.01 -27.03
N LEU A 531 -10.42 6.04 -25.78
CA LEU A 531 -11.84 6.21 -25.45
C LEU A 531 -12.41 7.56 -25.93
N GLU A 532 -11.68 8.64 -25.70
CA GLU A 532 -12.02 10.00 -26.14
C GLU A 532 -12.14 10.08 -27.68
N VAL A 533 -11.14 9.55 -28.39
CA VAL A 533 -11.13 9.52 -29.87
C VAL A 533 -12.28 8.68 -30.43
N SER A 534 -12.61 7.56 -29.78
CA SER A 534 -13.69 6.67 -30.22
C SER A 534 -15.10 7.29 -30.14
N ARG A 535 -15.29 8.38 -29.39
CA ARG A 535 -16.62 8.97 -29.08
C ARG A 535 -16.84 10.37 -29.68
N GLN A 536 -16.04 10.77 -30.69
CA GLN A 536 -16.27 11.93 -31.56
C GLN A 536 -16.63 13.26 -30.85
N GLY A 537 -16.03 13.54 -29.68
CA GLY A 537 -16.14 14.83 -28.99
C GLY A 537 -17.34 15.00 -28.04
N TYR A 538 -18.13 13.95 -27.79
CA TYR A 538 -19.19 13.95 -26.76
C TYR A 538 -18.69 13.53 -25.37
N LEU A 539 -17.46 13.01 -25.31
CA LEU A 539 -16.79 12.55 -24.12
C LEU A 539 -15.43 13.24 -24.03
N THR A 540 -15.15 13.91 -22.91
CA THR A 540 -13.86 14.58 -22.66
C THR A 540 -13.09 13.86 -21.56
N VAL A 541 -11.76 13.78 -21.69
CA VAL A 541 -10.91 13.11 -20.70
C VAL A 541 -9.88 14.09 -20.14
N GLN A 542 -9.83 14.21 -18.82
CA GLN A 542 -8.79 14.92 -18.10
C GLN A 542 -8.05 13.95 -17.18
N THR A 543 -6.73 13.95 -17.24
CA THR A 543 -5.89 13.07 -16.40
C THR A 543 -5.12 13.86 -15.35
N PHE A 544 -5.24 13.42 -14.11
CA PHE A 544 -4.51 13.89 -12.95
C PHE A 544 -3.69 12.74 -12.39
N VAL A 545 -2.51 13.03 -11.87
CA VAL A 545 -1.70 12.07 -11.10
C VAL A 545 -1.59 12.59 -9.67
N ALA A 546 -2.08 11.82 -8.72
CA ALA A 546 -1.87 12.07 -7.29
C ALA A 546 -0.78 11.13 -6.79
N VAL A 547 0.36 11.71 -6.44
CA VAL A 547 1.47 11.00 -5.79
C VAL A 547 1.37 11.28 -4.30
N SER A 548 0.84 10.34 -3.52
CA SER A 548 0.67 10.49 -2.07
C SER A 548 0.71 9.14 -1.35
N HIS A 549 0.91 9.15 -0.03
CA HIS A 549 0.72 7.94 0.76
C HIS A 549 -0.75 7.51 0.70
N LEU A 550 -1.04 6.22 0.56
CA LEU A 550 -2.42 5.71 0.44
C LEU A 550 -3.31 6.11 1.63
N ASP A 551 -2.72 6.30 2.81
CA ASP A 551 -3.43 6.81 3.99
C ASP A 551 -3.92 8.25 3.84
N MET A 552 -3.30 9.02 2.96
CA MET A 552 -3.55 10.44 2.71
C MET A 552 -4.25 10.70 1.38
N ALA A 553 -4.26 9.72 0.48
CA ALA A 553 -4.85 9.82 -0.85
C ALA A 553 -6.35 10.16 -0.84
N HIS A 554 -7.07 9.86 0.25
CA HIS A 554 -8.48 10.23 0.39
C HIS A 554 -8.70 11.75 0.32
N ASP A 555 -7.82 12.56 0.92
CA ASP A 555 -7.91 14.02 0.85
C ASP A 555 -7.69 14.53 -0.58
N ASP A 556 -6.75 13.92 -1.31
CA ASP A 556 -6.49 14.25 -2.71
C ASP A 556 -7.69 13.91 -3.60
N ILE A 557 -8.29 12.72 -3.41
CA ILE A 557 -9.48 12.28 -4.15
C ILE A 557 -10.65 13.24 -3.89
N CYS A 558 -10.94 13.54 -2.62
CA CYS A 558 -12.02 14.46 -2.25
C CYS A 558 -11.77 15.89 -2.74
N ARG A 559 -10.51 16.36 -2.74
CA ARG A 559 -10.13 17.65 -3.30
C ARG A 559 -10.36 17.71 -4.81
N VAL A 560 -9.86 16.73 -5.57
CA VAL A 560 -10.05 16.67 -7.03
C VAL A 560 -11.53 16.56 -7.37
N ALA A 561 -12.29 15.74 -6.63
CA ALA A 561 -13.74 15.63 -6.81
C ALA A 561 -14.44 16.98 -6.63
N ARG A 562 -13.98 17.81 -5.69
CA ARG A 562 -14.54 19.13 -5.42
C ARG A 562 -14.14 20.17 -6.47
N GLU A 563 -12.85 20.26 -6.77
CA GLU A 563 -12.30 21.23 -7.75
C GLU A 563 -12.82 20.98 -9.16
N GLN A 564 -12.92 19.71 -9.55
CA GLN A 564 -13.48 19.31 -10.84
C GLN A 564 -14.99 19.18 -10.82
N GLU A 565 -15.64 19.43 -9.68
CA GLU A 565 -17.10 19.36 -9.53
C GLU A 565 -17.70 18.01 -9.95
N ALA A 566 -17.01 16.92 -9.61
CA ALA A 566 -17.45 15.56 -9.93
C ALA A 566 -18.80 15.25 -9.27
N ALA A 567 -19.70 14.62 -10.03
CA ALA A 567 -20.98 14.10 -9.55
C ALA A 567 -20.88 12.66 -9.04
N LEU A 568 -19.86 11.92 -9.48
CA LEU A 568 -19.60 10.53 -9.11
C LEU A 568 -18.09 10.29 -8.96
N VAL A 569 -17.67 9.63 -7.87
CA VAL A 569 -16.29 9.12 -7.67
C VAL A 569 -16.29 7.60 -7.79
N VAL A 570 -15.51 7.04 -8.70
CA VAL A 570 -15.31 5.59 -8.85
C VAL A 570 -13.99 5.18 -8.22
N LEU A 571 -14.04 4.28 -7.23
CA LEU A 571 -12.90 3.76 -6.49
C LEU A 571 -12.62 2.29 -6.83
N PRO A 572 -11.35 1.84 -6.79
CA PRO A 572 -11.01 0.43 -6.96
C PRO A 572 -11.37 -0.40 -5.71
N PHE A 573 -11.67 -1.69 -5.89
CA PHE A 573 -11.91 -2.60 -4.77
C PHE A 573 -10.60 -3.05 -4.09
N HIS A 574 -10.67 -3.25 -2.77
CA HIS A 574 -9.51 -3.53 -1.92
C HIS A 574 -9.09 -5.01 -1.89
N LYS A 575 -9.93 -5.94 -2.38
CA LYS A 575 -9.60 -7.36 -2.48
C LYS A 575 -9.34 -7.70 -3.94
N ARG A 576 -8.28 -8.44 -4.21
CA ARG A 576 -8.06 -9.06 -5.52
C ARG A 576 -8.63 -10.47 -5.52
N TRP A 577 -9.21 -10.85 -6.64
CA TRP A 577 -9.63 -12.22 -6.89
C TRP A 577 -8.53 -12.93 -7.67
N GLU A 578 -8.10 -14.08 -7.20
CA GLU A 578 -7.24 -14.96 -7.99
C GLU A 578 -8.06 -15.62 -9.10
N ILE A 579 -7.36 -16.12 -10.12
CA ILE A 579 -7.96 -16.69 -11.34
C ILE A 579 -8.86 -17.90 -11.01
N ASP A 580 -8.68 -18.52 -9.84
CA ASP A 580 -9.44 -19.65 -9.30
C ASP A 580 -10.72 -19.24 -8.52
N GLY A 581 -11.04 -17.94 -8.50
CA GLY A 581 -12.18 -17.37 -7.78
C GLY A 581 -11.96 -17.28 -6.26
N SER A 582 -10.77 -17.57 -5.75
CA SER A 582 -10.43 -17.34 -4.35
C SER A 582 -10.11 -15.86 -4.10
N VAL A 583 -10.37 -15.40 -2.87
CA VAL A 583 -9.97 -14.04 -2.44
C VAL A 583 -8.46 -14.06 -2.21
N GLY A 584 -7.70 -13.43 -3.10
CA GLY A 584 -6.27 -13.21 -2.96
C GLY A 584 -5.93 -12.17 -1.88
N THR A 585 -4.77 -11.51 -2.00
CA THR A 585 -4.28 -10.57 -0.99
C THR A 585 -5.20 -9.36 -0.80
N VAL A 586 -5.62 -9.11 0.45
CA VAL A 586 -6.42 -7.93 0.84
C VAL A 586 -5.50 -6.73 1.04
N ASN A 587 -5.68 -5.67 0.25
CA ASN A 587 -4.95 -4.43 0.41
C ASN A 587 -5.62 -3.55 1.47
N LYS A 588 -5.19 -3.70 2.74
CA LYS A 588 -5.72 -2.92 3.88
C LYS A 588 -5.62 -1.41 3.70
N ALA A 589 -4.60 -0.92 2.99
CA ALA A 589 -4.43 0.51 2.74
C ALA A 589 -5.54 1.05 1.79
N VAL A 590 -5.87 0.31 0.73
CA VAL A 590 -7.00 0.66 -0.17
C VAL A 590 -8.33 0.59 0.58
N GLN A 591 -8.51 -0.41 1.44
CA GLN A 591 -9.71 -0.51 2.28
C GLN A 591 -9.87 0.71 3.18
N SER A 592 -8.81 1.10 3.89
CA SER A 592 -8.83 2.27 4.78
C SER A 592 -9.04 3.59 4.02
N MET A 593 -8.50 3.70 2.80
CA MET A 593 -8.73 4.83 1.91
C MET A 593 -10.20 4.90 1.48
N ASN A 594 -10.77 3.79 0.99
CA ASN A 594 -12.17 3.74 0.53
C ASN A 594 -13.15 4.12 1.63
N VAL A 595 -12.97 3.62 2.86
CA VAL A 595 -13.81 3.98 4.01
C VAL A 595 -13.78 5.49 4.29
N ARG A 596 -12.61 6.13 4.16
CA ARG A 596 -12.45 7.57 4.39
C ARG A 596 -13.03 8.41 3.26
N VAL A 597 -12.86 8.00 2.00
CA VAL A 597 -13.48 8.69 0.85
C VAL A 597 -15.00 8.61 0.94
N VAL A 598 -15.56 7.45 1.25
CA VAL A 598 -17.01 7.27 1.45
C VAL A 598 -17.56 8.20 2.54
N GLY A 599 -16.81 8.43 3.62
CA GLY A 599 -17.21 9.33 4.70
C GLY A 599 -17.04 10.83 4.40
N GLY A 600 -16.23 11.20 3.39
CA GLY A 600 -15.80 12.58 3.16
C GLY A 600 -16.01 13.13 1.74
N ALA A 601 -16.49 12.33 0.79
CA ALA A 601 -16.67 12.77 -0.59
C ALA A 601 -17.79 13.83 -0.72
N PRO A 602 -17.61 14.85 -1.59
CA PRO A 602 -18.62 15.88 -1.84
C PRO A 602 -19.76 15.43 -2.77
N CYS A 603 -19.73 14.17 -3.25
CA CYS A 603 -20.62 13.61 -4.24
C CYS A 603 -20.80 12.09 -4.03
N SER A 604 -21.58 11.44 -4.90
CA SER A 604 -21.85 10.00 -4.81
C SER A 604 -20.57 9.19 -5.06
N VAL A 605 -20.41 8.08 -4.34
CA VAL A 605 -19.19 7.23 -4.41
C VAL A 605 -19.58 5.84 -4.89
N ALA A 606 -18.91 5.36 -5.94
CA ALA A 606 -19.04 4.02 -6.48
C ALA A 606 -17.76 3.21 -6.23
N ILE A 607 -17.86 1.94 -5.81
CA ILE A 607 -16.71 1.04 -5.65
C ILE A 607 -16.77 -0.07 -6.69
N LEU A 608 -15.80 -0.09 -7.62
CA LEU A 608 -15.73 -1.08 -8.70
C LEU A 608 -15.00 -2.35 -8.25
N VAL A 609 -15.74 -3.44 -8.21
CA VAL A 609 -15.32 -4.82 -7.95
C VAL A 609 -15.25 -5.58 -9.29
N ASP A 610 -14.06 -5.77 -9.81
CA ASP A 610 -13.89 -6.56 -11.03
C ASP A 610 -13.77 -8.06 -10.72
N ARG A 611 -14.55 -8.89 -11.42
CA ARG A 611 -14.48 -10.38 -11.36
C ARG A 611 -13.95 -11.00 -12.66
N GLY A 612 -13.29 -10.22 -13.52
CA GLY A 612 -12.57 -10.72 -14.70
C GLY A 612 -13.40 -10.90 -15.97
N ALA A 613 -14.64 -10.42 -15.98
CA ALA A 613 -15.55 -10.48 -17.13
C ALA A 613 -15.59 -9.16 -17.91
N VAL A 614 -14.46 -8.74 -18.51
CA VAL A 614 -14.46 -7.55 -19.37
C VAL A 614 -14.95 -7.93 -20.77
N VAL A 615 -16.22 -7.62 -21.05
CA VAL A 615 -16.82 -7.71 -22.38
C VAL A 615 -16.47 -6.44 -23.18
N PRO A 616 -16.09 -6.54 -24.47
CA PRO A 616 -15.74 -5.38 -25.29
C PRO A 616 -16.92 -4.39 -25.44
N ALA A 617 -16.60 -3.10 -25.54
CA ALA A 617 -17.56 -2.03 -25.81
C ALA A 617 -18.36 -2.29 -27.10
N GLY A 618 -19.70 -2.16 -27.04
CA GLY A 618 -20.59 -2.27 -28.21
C GLY A 618 -21.69 -3.36 -28.15
N ARG A 619 -21.81 -4.11 -27.04
CA ARG A 619 -22.93 -5.04 -26.81
C ARG A 619 -23.96 -4.46 -25.83
N VAL A 620 -25.21 -4.92 -25.94
CA VAL A 620 -26.29 -4.60 -25.00
C VAL A 620 -25.95 -5.18 -23.63
N TYR A 621 -25.79 -4.32 -22.63
CA TYR A 621 -25.60 -4.73 -21.25
C TYR A 621 -26.95 -5.13 -20.63
N ARG A 622 -27.01 -6.29 -19.98
CA ARG A 622 -28.15 -6.68 -19.13
C ARG A 622 -27.76 -6.36 -17.71
N VAL A 623 -28.40 -5.35 -17.13
CA VAL A 623 -28.11 -4.85 -15.78
C VAL A 623 -29.30 -5.16 -14.88
N ALA A 624 -29.01 -5.58 -13.65
CA ALA A 624 -29.99 -5.82 -12.62
C ALA A 624 -29.71 -4.87 -11.45
N VAL A 625 -30.71 -4.08 -11.06
CA VAL A 625 -30.64 -3.15 -9.93
C VAL A 625 -31.47 -3.72 -8.79
N VAL A 626 -30.86 -3.92 -7.61
CA VAL A 626 -31.62 -4.29 -6.41
C VAL A 626 -32.08 -3.00 -5.75
N TYR A 627 -33.40 -2.82 -5.69
CA TYR A 627 -34.03 -1.66 -5.07
C TYR A 627 -34.81 -2.12 -3.83
N ILE A 628 -34.25 -1.88 -2.64
CA ILE A 628 -34.83 -2.28 -1.35
C ILE A 628 -35.62 -1.11 -0.75
N GLY A 629 -35.30 0.12 -1.15
CA GLY A 629 -35.91 1.37 -0.70
C GLY A 629 -34.92 2.18 0.14
N GLY A 630 -34.43 3.28 -0.41
CA GLY A 630 -33.44 4.13 0.26
C GLY A 630 -32.92 5.24 -0.63
N ALA A 631 -32.20 6.19 -0.04
CA ALA A 631 -31.58 7.28 -0.77
C ALA A 631 -30.42 6.80 -1.65
N ASP A 632 -29.68 5.79 -1.17
CA ASP A 632 -28.64 5.08 -1.92
C ASP A 632 -29.23 4.33 -3.14
N ASP A 633 -30.32 3.58 -2.93
CA ASP A 633 -31.03 2.86 -4.00
C ASP A 633 -31.66 3.82 -5.02
N ALA A 634 -32.20 4.94 -4.55
CA ALA A 634 -32.73 5.99 -5.42
C ALA A 634 -31.62 6.66 -6.21
N GLU A 635 -30.41 6.80 -5.65
CA GLU A 635 -29.25 7.37 -6.34
C GLU A 635 -28.75 6.43 -7.43
N ALA A 636 -28.72 5.12 -7.14
CA ALA A 636 -28.45 4.08 -8.12
C ALA A 636 -29.55 3.98 -9.21
N LEU A 637 -30.80 4.29 -8.87
CA LEU A 637 -31.96 4.26 -9.79
C LEU A 637 -32.13 5.57 -10.58
N CYS A 638 -31.65 6.71 -10.09
CA CYS A 638 -31.83 8.01 -10.75
C CYS A 638 -30.93 8.13 -11.97
N GLU A 639 -31.37 7.46 -13.03
CA GLU A 639 -30.82 7.55 -14.37
C GLU A 639 -31.32 8.83 -15.06
N CYS A 640 -30.48 9.87 -15.07
CA CYS A 640 -29.63 10.05 -16.24
C CYS A 640 -30.10 9.42 -17.58
N LEU A 641 -30.98 10.02 -18.41
CA LEU A 641 -31.28 9.55 -19.80
C LEU A 641 -30.03 9.48 -20.72
N GLU A 642 -28.87 9.81 -20.16
CA GLU A 642 -27.58 10.21 -20.71
C GLU A 642 -26.51 9.12 -20.54
N LEU A 643 -26.68 8.21 -19.58
CA LEU A 643 -25.64 7.23 -19.24
C LEU A 643 -25.85 5.86 -19.87
N GLY A 644 -27.06 5.50 -20.29
CA GLY A 644 -27.38 4.08 -20.46
C GLY A 644 -27.21 3.34 -19.13
N VAL A 645 -27.62 2.07 -19.07
CA VAL A 645 -27.76 1.35 -17.79
C VAL A 645 -26.39 1.14 -17.14
N VAL A 646 -26.02 2.05 -16.25
CA VAL A 646 -24.83 2.00 -15.40
C VAL A 646 -25.26 2.39 -13.98
N GLY A 647 -26.27 1.64 -13.50
CA GLY A 647 -26.64 1.53 -12.10
C GLY A 647 -26.23 0.15 -11.58
N ASP A 648 -25.00 0.04 -11.09
CA ASP A 648 -24.53 -0.85 -10.03
C ASP A 648 -25.25 -2.18 -9.78
N LEU A 649 -24.99 -3.16 -10.65
CA LEU A 649 -23.96 -4.18 -10.40
C LEU A 649 -23.73 -4.58 -8.91
N LEU A 650 -24.73 -5.00 -8.13
CA LEU A 650 -24.60 -5.14 -6.67
C LEU A 650 -23.81 -6.34 -6.11
N SER A 651 -23.21 -6.09 -4.95
CA SER A 651 -22.67 -7.06 -4.00
C SER A 651 -23.79 -7.81 -3.26
N SER A 652 -23.76 -9.14 -3.34
CA SER A 652 -24.36 -10.07 -2.39
C SER A 652 -23.29 -11.09 -2.00
N GLU A 653 -23.20 -11.44 -0.71
CA GLU A 653 -22.27 -12.47 -0.21
C GLU A 653 -22.67 -13.90 -0.64
N ASP A 654 -23.75 -14.09 -1.39
CA ASP A 654 -24.29 -15.43 -1.74
C ASP A 654 -24.58 -15.66 -3.23
N TRP A 655 -23.96 -14.94 -4.17
CA TRP A 655 -24.19 -15.16 -5.61
C TRP A 655 -22.95 -15.71 -6.32
N GLY A 656 -23.00 -17.00 -6.70
CA GLY A 656 -21.96 -17.74 -7.44
C GLY A 656 -21.81 -17.36 -8.91
N GLY A 657 -21.90 -16.07 -9.26
CA GLY A 657 -21.82 -15.56 -10.65
C GLY A 657 -20.50 -14.87 -11.01
N THR A 658 -20.16 -14.87 -12.31
CA THR A 658 -18.99 -14.20 -12.93
C THR A 658 -19.19 -12.70 -13.20
N ALA A 659 -20.22 -12.08 -12.63
CA ALA A 659 -20.51 -10.68 -12.86
C ALA A 659 -19.54 -9.78 -12.08
N SER A 660 -19.00 -8.73 -12.73
CA SER A 660 -18.37 -7.62 -11.99
C SER A 660 -19.44 -6.96 -11.11
N VAL A 661 -19.02 -6.23 -10.06
CA VAL A 661 -19.90 -5.56 -9.10
C VAL A 661 -19.44 -4.09 -8.94
N LEU A 662 -20.33 -3.15 -8.76
CA LEU A 662 -20.16 -1.72 -8.57
C LEU A 662 -21.13 -1.38 -7.43
N VAL A 663 -20.64 -0.72 -6.39
CA VAL A 663 -21.45 -0.35 -5.21
C VAL A 663 -21.53 1.16 -5.09
N VAL A 664 -22.70 1.76 -5.36
CA VAL A 664 -22.98 3.20 -5.29
C VAL A 664 -23.55 3.51 -3.91
N GLN A 665 -22.95 4.51 -3.28
CA GLN A 665 -23.45 5.11 -2.07
C GLN A 665 -23.70 6.59 -2.33
N GLN A 666 -24.90 7.06 -1.98
CA GLN A 666 -25.23 8.47 -2.05
C GLN A 666 -24.49 9.23 -0.95
N GLN A 667 -24.12 10.47 -1.26
CA GLN A 667 -23.50 11.38 -0.30
C GLN A 667 -24.35 11.51 0.98
N ARG A 668 -23.80 11.08 2.13
CA ARG A 668 -24.42 11.32 3.44
C ARG A 668 -23.90 12.62 4.01
N MET A 669 -24.78 13.62 4.19
CA MET A 669 -24.41 14.84 4.89
C MET A 669 -24.13 14.50 6.37
N MET A 670 -22.88 14.62 6.82
CA MET A 670 -22.55 14.57 8.24
C MET A 670 -23.15 15.79 8.94
N TRP A 671 -24.37 15.63 9.46
CA TRP A 671 -25.04 16.61 10.30
C TRP A 671 -24.55 16.50 11.74
N GLU A 672 -23.28 16.77 11.99
CA GLU A 672 -22.77 16.92 13.35
C GLU A 672 -22.34 18.36 13.60
N GLY A 673 -23.17 19.08 14.36
CA GLY A 673 -22.75 20.32 15.03
C GLY A 673 -23.45 21.61 14.64
N ARG A 674 -24.80 21.67 14.57
CA ARG A 674 -25.49 22.98 14.67
C ARG A 674 -26.92 22.97 15.23
N ARG A 675 -27.10 22.46 16.46
CA ARG A 675 -28.35 22.67 17.24
C ARG A 675 -28.56 24.10 17.78
N ARG A 676 -27.73 25.11 17.43
CA ARG A 676 -27.83 26.49 17.98
C ARG A 676 -28.26 27.59 16.99
N MET A 677 -28.41 27.34 15.69
CA MET A 677 -28.85 28.38 14.72
C MET A 677 -30.27 28.21 14.18
N ALA A 678 -30.94 27.07 14.41
CA ALA A 678 -32.30 26.82 13.92
C ALA A 678 -33.42 27.46 14.77
N ARG A 679 -33.19 28.66 15.33
CA ARG A 679 -34.24 29.49 15.97
C ARG A 679 -34.51 30.82 15.25
N ARG A 680 -33.86 31.10 14.12
CA ARG A 680 -34.13 32.31 13.32
C ARG A 680 -34.05 32.02 11.83
N ALA A 681 -35.07 31.37 11.28
CA ALA A 681 -35.50 31.48 9.89
C ALA A 681 -36.70 30.54 9.70
N VAL A 682 -37.88 31.01 10.11
CA VAL A 682 -39.15 30.39 9.75
C VAL A 682 -39.56 31.01 8.43
N VAL A 683 -39.48 30.24 7.35
CA VAL A 683 -40.35 30.40 6.18
C VAL A 683 -40.75 28.99 5.75
N ARG A 684 -42.02 28.64 5.98
CA ARG A 684 -42.64 27.39 5.52
C ARG A 684 -42.87 27.47 4.01
N PRO A 685 -42.75 26.33 3.30
CA PRO A 685 -43.79 25.92 2.39
C PRO A 685 -44.51 24.71 2.97
N GLU A 686 -45.83 24.83 3.05
CA GLU A 686 -46.77 23.71 3.04
C GLU A 686 -46.35 22.78 1.87
N TRP A 687 -46.28 21.45 1.95
CA TRP A 687 -47.35 20.46 1.91
C TRP A 687 -46.65 19.11 2.07
N ALA A 688 -46.94 18.32 3.12
CA ALA A 688 -46.88 16.84 3.18
C ALA A 688 -46.78 16.33 4.63
N GLY A 689 -47.80 15.59 5.05
CA GLY A 689 -47.75 14.41 5.92
C GLY A 689 -46.88 14.44 7.18
N GLN A 690 -47.54 14.66 8.30
CA GLN A 690 -47.02 14.58 9.66
C GLN A 690 -46.94 13.11 10.12
N GLU A 691 -45.74 12.56 10.30
CA GLU A 691 -45.50 11.42 11.20
C GLU A 691 -44.21 11.62 12.02
N ASP A 692 -44.32 11.34 13.31
CA ASP A 692 -43.40 11.66 14.41
C ASP A 692 -42.02 10.99 14.30
N TRP A 693 -40.95 11.80 14.28
CA TRP A 693 -39.58 11.34 14.53
C TRP A 693 -39.18 11.68 15.98
N SER A 694 -39.35 10.72 16.88
CA SER A 694 -38.68 10.73 18.20
C SER A 694 -37.27 10.13 18.08
N PRO A 695 -36.24 10.69 18.76
CA PRO A 695 -34.88 10.23 18.62
C PRO A 695 -34.68 8.96 19.46
N ARG A 696 -34.80 7.79 18.85
CA ARG A 696 -34.32 6.55 19.45
C ARG A 696 -32.83 6.40 19.13
N ILE A 697 -32.06 6.26 20.20
CA ILE A 697 -30.63 5.98 20.28
C ILE A 697 -30.28 4.83 19.32
N ILE A 698 -29.32 5.04 18.42
CA ILE A 698 -28.76 3.99 17.55
C ILE A 698 -27.30 3.73 17.98
N PRO A 699 -26.85 2.47 18.12
CA PRO A 699 -25.61 2.12 18.80
C PRO A 699 -24.36 2.28 17.91
N THR A 700 -23.21 2.41 18.58
CA THR A 700 -21.87 2.47 17.98
C THR A 700 -21.40 1.13 17.38
N PHE A 701 -20.50 1.18 16.40
CA PHE A 701 -19.88 0.09 15.61
C PHE A 701 -19.23 -1.07 16.40
N ARG A 702 -19.26 -1.03 17.74
CA ARG A 702 -18.75 -2.07 18.64
C ARG A 702 -19.86 -3.02 19.15
N ASP A 703 -21.13 -2.64 18.96
CA ASP A 703 -22.29 -3.40 19.42
C ASP A 703 -22.79 -4.45 18.38
N PHE A 704 -22.11 -4.56 17.23
CA PHE A 704 -22.46 -5.46 16.12
C PHE A 704 -21.75 -6.83 16.12
N PHE A 705 -20.94 -7.15 17.13
CA PHE A 705 -20.40 -8.51 17.29
C PHE A 705 -21.22 -9.28 18.34
N PRO A 706 -22.03 -10.28 17.95
CA PRO A 706 -22.54 -11.22 18.92
C PRO A 706 -21.37 -12.06 19.47
N LYS A 707 -21.21 -12.04 20.80
CA LYS A 707 -20.48 -13.11 21.49
C LYS A 707 -21.14 -14.44 21.15
N SER A 708 -20.31 -15.39 20.76
CA SER A 708 -20.56 -16.83 20.72
C SER A 708 -21.67 -17.27 21.70
N GLN A 709 -22.89 -17.43 21.19
CA GLN A 709 -23.92 -18.26 21.79
C GLN A 709 -24.68 -18.98 20.68
N ARG A 710 -24.49 -20.30 20.67
CA ARG A 710 -25.27 -21.29 19.94
C ARG A 710 -26.76 -21.10 20.21
N ASN A 711 -27.59 -20.97 19.15
CA ASN A 711 -28.94 -21.54 18.98
C ASN A 711 -29.79 -20.72 17.97
N PRO A 712 -30.91 -21.23 17.41
CA PRO A 712 -31.15 -22.56 16.86
C PRO A 712 -32.15 -22.52 15.67
N GLN A 713 -31.96 -21.75 14.59
CA GLN A 713 -32.92 -21.78 13.46
C GLN A 713 -32.24 -21.65 12.08
N ILE A 714 -31.34 -22.59 11.79
CA ILE A 714 -31.28 -23.22 10.46
C ILE A 714 -31.51 -24.72 10.71
N LYS A 715 -32.75 -25.00 11.09
CA LYS A 715 -33.43 -26.28 10.96
C LYS A 715 -34.73 -25.94 10.28
N ASN A 716 -34.74 -26.02 8.95
CA ASN A 716 -35.90 -26.32 8.09
C ASN A 716 -35.57 -26.10 6.59
N ALA A 717 -34.35 -26.46 6.18
CA ALA A 717 -34.11 -27.18 4.93
C ALA A 717 -33.18 -28.39 5.16
N GLN A 718 -33.08 -28.85 6.42
CA GLN A 718 -33.06 -30.28 6.69
C GLN A 718 -34.51 -30.74 6.59
N SER A 719 -34.96 -31.07 5.38
CA SER A 719 -35.84 -32.23 5.30
C SER A 719 -35.06 -33.35 5.98
N THR A 720 -35.69 -33.97 6.95
CA THR A 720 -35.29 -35.22 7.59
C THR A 720 -34.24 -35.97 6.76
N MET A 721 -33.03 -36.14 7.28
CA MET A 721 -32.13 -37.21 6.85
C MET A 721 -32.85 -38.54 7.13
N SER A 722 -33.78 -38.89 6.25
CA SER A 722 -33.98 -40.26 5.82
C SER A 722 -32.70 -40.65 5.09
N ALA A 723 -32.22 -41.88 5.33
CA ALA A 723 -31.11 -42.44 4.57
C ALA A 723 -31.35 -42.13 3.08
N GLU A 724 -30.45 -41.37 2.46
CA GLU A 724 -30.53 -41.15 1.01
C GLU A 724 -30.50 -42.53 0.37
N ASP A 725 -31.52 -42.87 -0.40
CA ASP A 725 -31.58 -44.18 -1.05
C ASP A 725 -30.27 -44.40 -1.83
N PRO A 726 -29.72 -45.61 -1.87
CA PRO A 726 -28.52 -45.89 -2.63
C PRO A 726 -28.83 -45.78 -4.14
N LEU A 727 -28.10 -44.90 -4.86
CA LEU A 727 -28.14 -44.85 -6.32
C LEU A 727 -27.61 -46.16 -6.92
N ARG A 728 -28.24 -46.62 -8.01
CA ARG A 728 -27.75 -47.69 -8.87
C ARG A 728 -26.95 -47.10 -10.03
N ILE A 729 -25.63 -47.25 -9.99
CA ILE A 729 -24.69 -46.64 -10.94
C ILE A 729 -24.13 -47.71 -11.87
N GLY A 730 -24.42 -47.57 -13.18
CA GLY A 730 -23.82 -48.38 -14.24
C GLY A 730 -22.57 -47.72 -14.80
N ILE A 731 -21.41 -48.39 -14.78
CA ILE A 731 -20.14 -47.85 -15.26
C ILE A 731 -19.77 -48.50 -16.59
N ILE A 732 -19.53 -47.66 -17.60
CA ILE A 732 -19.04 -48.08 -18.91
C ILE A 732 -17.58 -47.66 -19.05
N GLY A 733 -16.68 -48.65 -18.99
CA GLY A 733 -15.23 -48.46 -19.00
C GLY A 733 -14.61 -48.58 -17.61
N PHE A 734 -14.19 -49.79 -17.22
CA PHE A 734 -13.65 -50.07 -15.88
C PHE A 734 -12.11 -49.96 -15.80
N GLY A 735 -11.56 -48.84 -16.29
CA GLY A 735 -10.13 -48.55 -16.26
C GLY A 735 -9.61 -48.06 -14.89
N PRO A 736 -8.33 -47.67 -14.77
CA PRO A 736 -7.73 -47.23 -13.51
C PRO A 736 -8.47 -46.08 -12.82
N PHE A 737 -8.99 -45.14 -13.61
CA PHE A 737 -9.75 -44.01 -13.08
C PHE A 737 -11.14 -44.41 -12.56
N ALA A 738 -11.84 -45.32 -13.26
CA ALA A 738 -13.11 -45.85 -12.80
C ALA A 738 -12.93 -46.63 -11.48
N GLN A 739 -11.90 -47.47 -11.41
CA GLN A 739 -11.55 -48.20 -10.19
C GLN A 739 -11.26 -47.26 -9.00
N PHE A 740 -10.68 -46.08 -9.27
CA PHE A 740 -10.46 -45.05 -8.26
C PHE A 740 -11.75 -44.43 -7.75
N LEU A 741 -12.66 -43.99 -8.63
CA LEU A 741 -13.94 -43.37 -8.25
C LEU A 741 -14.84 -44.33 -7.46
N VAL A 742 -14.86 -45.58 -7.88
CA VAL A 742 -15.76 -46.62 -7.36
C VAL A 742 -15.52 -46.95 -5.90
N LYS A 743 -14.26 -46.89 -5.42
CA LYS A 743 -13.93 -47.14 -4.01
C LYS A 743 -14.70 -46.21 -3.08
N THR A 744 -14.85 -44.95 -3.47
CA THR A 744 -15.59 -43.95 -2.70
C THR A 744 -17.10 -44.16 -2.82
N MET A 745 -17.61 -44.44 -4.03
CA MET A 745 -19.03 -44.70 -4.24
C MET A 745 -19.54 -45.92 -3.44
N ILE A 746 -18.73 -46.99 -3.31
CA ILE A 746 -19.04 -48.16 -2.48
C ILE A 746 -19.03 -47.79 -1.00
N LYS A 747 -18.04 -47.01 -0.56
CA LYS A 747 -17.92 -46.55 0.84
C LYS A 747 -19.15 -45.73 1.27
N GLN A 748 -19.77 -45.02 0.33
CA GLN A 748 -21.00 -44.25 0.54
C GLN A 748 -22.29 -45.10 0.41
N GLY A 749 -22.18 -46.39 0.06
CA GLY A 749 -23.30 -47.34 0.04
C GLY A 749 -24.04 -47.44 -1.30
N HIS A 750 -23.51 -46.89 -2.39
CA HIS A 750 -24.13 -46.99 -3.72
C HIS A 750 -23.94 -48.37 -4.36
N ILE A 751 -24.91 -48.80 -5.18
CA ILE A 751 -24.89 -50.08 -5.87
C ILE A 751 -24.25 -49.87 -7.24
N ILE A 752 -23.19 -50.62 -7.54
CA ILE A 752 -22.39 -50.41 -8.76
C ILE A 752 -22.43 -51.66 -9.62
N ASN A 753 -22.71 -51.44 -10.91
CA ASN A 753 -22.56 -52.45 -11.95
C ASN A 753 -21.57 -51.91 -12.98
N ALA A 754 -20.65 -52.74 -13.47
CA ALA A 754 -19.62 -52.28 -14.41
C ALA A 754 -19.56 -53.15 -15.67
N THR A 755 -19.17 -52.54 -16.78
CA THR A 755 -18.75 -53.24 -18.00
C THR A 755 -17.48 -52.58 -18.56
N SER A 756 -16.67 -53.36 -19.26
CA SER A 756 -15.45 -52.88 -19.89
C SER A 756 -15.05 -53.78 -21.05
N ARG A 757 -14.22 -53.28 -21.96
CA ARG A 757 -13.67 -54.08 -23.06
C ARG A 757 -12.74 -55.20 -22.55
N SER A 758 -11.97 -54.90 -21.51
CA SER A 758 -11.10 -55.87 -20.85
C SER A 758 -11.86 -56.59 -19.74
N ASP A 759 -11.52 -57.85 -19.49
CA ASP A 759 -12.15 -58.63 -18.42
C ASP A 759 -11.61 -58.19 -17.05
N TYR A 760 -12.49 -57.65 -16.20
CA TYR A 760 -12.19 -57.26 -14.82
C TYR A 760 -13.03 -58.06 -13.80
N THR A 761 -13.59 -59.21 -14.20
CA THR A 761 -14.52 -60.01 -13.38
C THR A 761 -13.96 -60.28 -11.98
N ASP A 762 -12.71 -60.75 -11.88
CA ASP A 762 -12.08 -61.07 -10.59
C ASP A 762 -11.87 -59.82 -9.72
N HIS A 763 -11.51 -58.69 -10.34
CA HIS A 763 -11.27 -57.44 -9.61
C HIS A 763 -12.58 -56.81 -9.12
N CYS A 764 -13.64 -56.86 -9.94
CA CYS A 764 -14.98 -56.43 -9.53
C CYS A 764 -15.53 -57.33 -8.42
N ALA A 765 -15.29 -58.65 -8.47
CA ALA A 765 -15.69 -59.58 -7.43
C ALA A 765 -15.01 -59.26 -6.08
N GLN A 766 -13.73 -58.90 -6.08
CA GLN A 766 -13.00 -58.44 -4.88
C GLN A 766 -13.58 -57.16 -4.27
N LEU A 767 -14.11 -56.26 -5.11
CA LEU A 767 -14.73 -55.01 -4.68
C LEU A 767 -16.23 -55.15 -4.35
N GLY A 768 -16.83 -56.33 -4.55
CA GLY A 768 -18.26 -56.55 -4.34
C GLY A 768 -19.18 -55.95 -5.41
N ILE A 769 -18.68 -55.76 -6.64
CA ILE A 769 -19.38 -55.13 -7.77
C ILE A 769 -19.80 -56.18 -8.79
N SER A 770 -21.00 -56.04 -9.38
CA SER A 770 -21.44 -56.90 -10.48
C SER A 770 -20.81 -56.48 -11.81
N PHE A 771 -20.04 -57.37 -12.45
CA PHE A 771 -19.42 -57.12 -13.75
C PHE A 771 -20.17 -57.84 -14.88
N PHE A 772 -20.53 -57.10 -15.93
CA PHE A 772 -21.23 -57.63 -17.11
C PHE A 772 -20.30 -57.63 -18.32
N ARG A 773 -20.11 -58.80 -18.94
CA ARG A 773 -19.30 -58.94 -20.16
C ARG A 773 -19.97 -58.34 -21.40
N ASP A 774 -21.29 -58.26 -21.42
CA ASP A 774 -22.07 -57.65 -22.49
C ASP A 774 -22.75 -56.36 -22.00
N THR A 775 -22.51 -55.26 -22.72
CA THR A 775 -23.14 -53.96 -22.47
C THR A 775 -24.66 -54.03 -22.56
N ASN A 776 -25.22 -54.95 -23.36
CA ASN A 776 -26.67 -55.19 -23.42
C ASN A 776 -27.22 -55.63 -22.06
N MET A 777 -26.54 -56.54 -21.37
CA MET A 777 -26.98 -57.03 -20.06
C MET A 777 -26.88 -55.94 -18.99
N LEU A 778 -25.85 -55.08 -19.06
CA LEU A 778 -25.74 -53.92 -18.18
C LEU A 778 -26.95 -52.99 -18.37
N LEU A 779 -27.24 -52.58 -19.61
CA LEU A 779 -28.34 -51.63 -19.88
C LEU A 779 -29.74 -52.21 -19.67
N GLN A 780 -29.89 -53.54 -19.68
CA GLN A 780 -31.13 -54.22 -19.27
C GLN A 780 -31.32 -54.25 -17.75
N SER A 781 -30.26 -54.05 -16.96
CA SER A 781 -30.37 -53.88 -15.52
C SER A 781 -30.82 -52.45 -15.19
N ASP A 782 -31.49 -52.30 -14.04
CA ASP A 782 -32.17 -51.06 -13.67
C ASP A 782 -31.19 -50.08 -13.00
N HIS A 783 -30.82 -49.01 -13.72
CA HIS A 783 -29.85 -47.99 -13.29
C HIS A 783 -30.47 -46.61 -13.20
N ASP A 784 -30.08 -45.86 -12.19
CA ASP A 784 -30.43 -44.43 -12.06
C ASP A 784 -29.45 -43.56 -12.85
N VAL A 785 -28.17 -43.95 -12.84
CA VAL A 785 -27.05 -43.21 -13.43
C VAL A 785 -26.17 -44.13 -14.26
N ILE A 786 -25.81 -43.71 -15.46
CA ILE A 786 -24.80 -44.37 -16.30
C ILE A 786 -23.57 -43.46 -16.42
N LEU A 787 -22.45 -43.90 -15.86
CA LEU A 787 -21.18 -43.18 -15.83
C LEU A 787 -20.25 -43.67 -16.95
N LEU A 788 -19.85 -42.76 -17.84
CA LEU A 788 -18.97 -42.99 -18.96
C LEU A 788 -17.52 -42.73 -18.55
N CYS A 789 -16.77 -43.80 -18.29
CA CYS A 789 -15.36 -43.80 -17.90
C CYS A 789 -14.45 -44.38 -19.00
N THR A 790 -14.67 -43.99 -20.25
CA THR A 790 -13.91 -44.49 -21.42
C THR A 790 -12.70 -43.60 -21.75
N SER A 791 -11.87 -43.98 -22.73
CA SER A 791 -10.91 -43.04 -23.32
C SER A 791 -11.64 -42.00 -24.19
N ILE A 792 -11.18 -40.75 -24.20
CA ILE A 792 -11.71 -39.66 -25.03
C ILE A 792 -11.84 -40.11 -26.49
N LEU A 793 -10.79 -40.73 -27.03
CA LEU A 793 -10.72 -41.19 -28.42
C LEU A 793 -11.71 -42.31 -28.76
N SER A 794 -12.15 -43.08 -27.76
CA SER A 794 -13.07 -44.21 -27.95
C SER A 794 -14.53 -43.85 -27.70
N LEU A 795 -14.83 -42.67 -27.13
CA LEU A 795 -16.18 -42.32 -26.68
C LEU A 795 -17.22 -42.45 -27.80
N SER A 796 -16.99 -41.85 -28.97
CA SER A 796 -17.98 -41.88 -30.06
C SER A 796 -18.28 -43.31 -30.53
N LYS A 797 -17.27 -44.18 -30.59
CA LYS A 797 -17.46 -45.60 -30.96
C LYS A 797 -18.28 -46.34 -29.90
N VAL A 798 -17.99 -46.10 -28.62
CA VAL A 798 -18.71 -46.74 -27.51
C VAL A 798 -20.17 -46.28 -27.50
N MET A 799 -20.42 -44.97 -27.56
CA MET A 799 -21.77 -44.40 -27.56
C MET A 799 -22.62 -44.94 -28.71
N LYS A 800 -22.08 -45.01 -29.93
CA LYS A 800 -22.78 -45.56 -31.11
C LYS A 800 -23.08 -47.06 -31.01
N SER A 801 -22.33 -47.79 -30.19
CA SER A 801 -22.55 -49.23 -29.97
C SER A 801 -23.54 -49.53 -28.84
N LEU A 802 -24.05 -48.52 -28.12
CA LEU A 802 -24.97 -48.74 -27.02
C LEU A 802 -26.37 -49.12 -27.54
N PRO A 803 -26.97 -50.22 -27.06
CA PRO A 803 -28.33 -50.66 -27.38
C PRO A 803 -29.39 -49.81 -26.65
N LEU A 804 -29.49 -48.53 -26.96
CA LEU A 804 -30.33 -47.55 -26.22
C LEU A 804 -31.82 -47.92 -26.18
N ASN A 805 -32.32 -48.70 -27.14
CA ASN A 805 -33.70 -49.21 -27.15
C ASN A 805 -34.02 -50.16 -25.98
N SER A 806 -33.00 -50.65 -25.25
CA SER A 806 -33.15 -51.57 -24.13
C SER A 806 -33.24 -50.86 -22.76
N LEU A 807 -33.17 -49.52 -22.73
CA LEU A 807 -33.32 -48.73 -21.50
C LEU A 807 -34.74 -48.87 -20.94
N LYS A 808 -34.86 -49.31 -19.69
CA LYS A 808 -36.16 -49.53 -19.03
C LYS A 808 -36.81 -48.26 -18.47
N GLN A 809 -36.00 -47.24 -18.17
CA GLN A 809 -36.43 -46.00 -17.53
C GLN A 809 -35.59 -44.81 -18.00
N PRO A 810 -36.06 -43.55 -17.80
CA PRO A 810 -35.24 -42.37 -18.04
C PRO A 810 -34.01 -42.37 -17.13
N THR A 811 -32.82 -42.47 -17.71
CA THR A 811 -31.55 -42.57 -16.98
C THR A 811 -30.70 -41.31 -17.12
N LEU A 812 -29.93 -40.97 -16.08
CA LEU A 812 -28.96 -39.89 -16.12
C LEU A 812 -27.62 -40.39 -16.70
N PHE A 813 -27.21 -39.87 -17.85
CA PHE A 813 -25.89 -40.12 -18.41
C PHE A 813 -24.89 -39.09 -17.92
N VAL A 814 -23.78 -39.58 -17.37
CA VAL A 814 -22.69 -38.75 -16.84
C VAL A 814 -21.39 -39.11 -17.51
N ASP A 815 -20.61 -38.12 -17.94
CA ASP A 815 -19.25 -38.34 -18.41
C ASP A 815 -18.22 -37.78 -17.42
N VAL A 816 -17.05 -38.42 -17.33
CA VAL A 816 -15.91 -37.98 -16.48
C VAL A 816 -14.63 -37.72 -17.28
N LEU A 817 -14.77 -37.45 -18.57
CA LEU A 817 -13.62 -37.27 -19.47
C LEU A 817 -12.95 -35.90 -19.24
N SER A 818 -11.69 -35.74 -19.66
CA SER A 818 -10.98 -34.47 -19.46
C SER A 818 -11.30 -33.35 -20.45
N VAL A 819 -12.16 -33.61 -21.44
CA VAL A 819 -12.72 -32.61 -22.37
C VAL A 819 -14.24 -32.67 -22.30
N LYS A 820 -14.94 -31.56 -22.49
CA LYS A 820 -16.38 -31.44 -22.23
C LYS A 820 -17.20 -31.08 -23.47
N GLU A 821 -16.69 -30.27 -24.39
CA GLU A 821 -17.42 -29.93 -25.62
C GLU A 821 -17.68 -31.19 -26.46
N TYR A 822 -16.66 -32.03 -26.63
CA TYR A 822 -16.77 -33.25 -27.41
C TYR A 822 -17.74 -34.30 -26.82
N PRO A 823 -17.66 -34.69 -25.53
CA PRO A 823 -18.62 -35.63 -24.96
C PRO A 823 -20.04 -35.11 -24.93
N ARG A 824 -20.22 -33.81 -24.65
CA ARG A 824 -21.53 -33.15 -24.73
C ARG A 824 -22.15 -33.31 -26.11
N GLU A 825 -21.41 -33.01 -27.18
CA GLU A 825 -21.90 -33.14 -28.55
C GLU A 825 -22.24 -34.59 -28.91
N VAL A 826 -21.36 -35.54 -28.58
CA VAL A 826 -21.59 -36.96 -28.86
C VAL A 826 -22.81 -37.49 -28.11
N MET A 827 -22.96 -37.15 -26.82
CA MET A 827 -24.10 -37.58 -26.01
C MET A 827 -25.41 -36.98 -26.51
N LEU A 828 -25.44 -35.69 -26.88
CA LEU A 828 -26.64 -35.06 -27.42
C LEU A 828 -27.06 -35.59 -28.80
N GLN A 829 -26.10 -36.07 -29.60
CA GLN A 829 -26.38 -36.68 -30.91
C GLN A 829 -26.92 -38.11 -30.80
N VAL A 830 -26.47 -38.88 -29.81
CA VAL A 830 -26.72 -40.32 -29.73
C VAL A 830 -27.85 -40.66 -28.74
N LEU A 831 -27.95 -39.95 -27.62
CA LEU A 831 -28.91 -40.27 -26.56
C LEU A 831 -30.33 -39.79 -26.91
N PRO A 832 -31.39 -40.55 -26.54
CA PRO A 832 -32.76 -40.13 -26.80
C PRO A 832 -33.14 -38.90 -25.97
N ARG A 833 -34.20 -38.18 -26.37
CA ARG A 833 -34.53 -36.84 -25.80
C ARG A 833 -35.03 -36.86 -24.36
N ASP A 834 -35.51 -38.00 -23.91
CA ASP A 834 -36.00 -38.28 -22.55
C ASP A 834 -34.89 -38.64 -21.55
N SER A 835 -33.65 -38.85 -22.02
CA SER A 835 -32.50 -39.17 -21.18
C SER A 835 -31.77 -37.90 -20.73
N ASP A 836 -31.41 -37.85 -19.45
CA ASP A 836 -30.67 -36.72 -18.87
C ASP A 836 -29.17 -36.82 -19.17
N VAL A 837 -28.50 -35.67 -19.29
CA VAL A 837 -27.08 -35.53 -19.63
C VAL A 837 -26.42 -34.54 -18.67
N LEU A 838 -25.42 -35.02 -17.94
CA LEU A 838 -24.57 -34.25 -17.06
C LEU A 838 -23.11 -34.45 -17.47
N CYS A 839 -22.41 -33.36 -17.78
CA CYS A 839 -20.98 -33.43 -18.08
C CYS A 839 -20.20 -33.12 -16.80
N THR A 840 -19.24 -33.97 -16.41
CA THR A 840 -18.46 -33.75 -15.17
C THR A 840 -16.97 -33.96 -15.37
N HIS A 841 -16.13 -33.31 -14.59
CA HIS A 841 -14.70 -33.57 -14.60
C HIS A 841 -14.13 -33.42 -13.18
N PRO A 842 -13.78 -34.54 -12.53
CA PRO A 842 -12.88 -34.49 -11.39
C PRO A 842 -11.52 -34.00 -11.88
N MET A 843 -11.07 -32.81 -11.47
CA MET A 843 -9.77 -32.24 -11.88
C MET A 843 -8.60 -32.90 -11.13
N PHE A 844 -8.77 -34.15 -10.72
CA PHE A 844 -7.85 -34.95 -9.94
C PHE A 844 -7.93 -36.41 -10.38
N GLY A 845 -6.80 -37.10 -10.28
CA GLY A 845 -6.64 -38.50 -10.65
C GLY A 845 -6.31 -39.37 -9.44
N PRO A 846 -5.98 -40.66 -9.67
CA PRO A 846 -5.63 -41.60 -8.61
C PRO A 846 -4.45 -41.17 -7.74
N GLU A 847 -3.50 -40.42 -8.29
CA GLU A 847 -2.32 -39.91 -7.57
C GLU A 847 -2.62 -38.67 -6.74
N SER A 848 -3.34 -37.68 -7.31
CA SER A 848 -3.64 -36.43 -6.63
C SER A 848 -4.77 -36.55 -5.60
N GLY A 849 -5.68 -37.51 -5.78
CA GLY A 849 -6.77 -37.79 -4.85
C GLY A 849 -6.54 -38.97 -3.90
N LYS A 850 -5.30 -39.48 -3.79
CA LYS A 850 -4.97 -40.66 -2.96
C LYS A 850 -5.21 -40.42 -1.46
N ASP A 851 -5.05 -39.19 -1.00
CA ASP A 851 -5.15 -38.79 0.42
C ASP A 851 -6.53 -38.21 0.77
N GLY A 852 -7.51 -38.35 -0.13
CA GLY A 852 -8.88 -37.82 0.01
C GLY A 852 -9.20 -36.74 -1.02
N TRP A 853 -10.48 -36.35 -1.11
CA TRP A 853 -10.97 -35.42 -2.14
C TRP A 853 -11.30 -34.01 -1.62
N LYS A 854 -10.94 -33.73 -0.37
CA LYS A 854 -11.19 -32.45 0.28
C LYS A 854 -10.43 -31.32 -0.43
N ASP A 855 -11.14 -30.22 -0.70
CA ASP A 855 -10.64 -29.03 -1.38
C ASP A 855 -10.14 -29.26 -2.83
N LEU A 856 -10.33 -30.47 -3.39
CA LEU A 856 -10.05 -30.76 -4.80
C LEU A 856 -11.20 -30.30 -5.69
N SER A 857 -10.87 -29.72 -6.84
CA SER A 857 -11.85 -29.18 -7.78
C SER A 857 -12.62 -30.27 -8.52
N PHE A 858 -13.95 -30.18 -8.52
CA PHE A 858 -14.84 -31.03 -9.31
C PHE A 858 -15.74 -30.15 -10.17
N MET A 859 -15.58 -30.22 -11.50
CA MET A 859 -16.37 -29.43 -12.44
C MET A 859 -17.61 -30.20 -12.91
N TYR A 860 -18.73 -29.49 -13.11
CA TYR A 860 -19.92 -30.05 -13.75
C TYR A 860 -20.69 -29.03 -14.61
N ASP A 861 -21.39 -29.52 -15.63
CA ASP A 861 -22.31 -28.79 -16.51
C ASP A 861 -23.62 -29.58 -16.69
N LYS A 862 -24.74 -28.99 -16.28
CA LYS A 862 -26.08 -29.56 -16.41
C LYS A 862 -26.63 -29.36 -17.84
N VAL A 863 -26.16 -30.17 -18.79
CA VAL A 863 -26.48 -30.02 -20.22
C VAL A 863 -27.97 -30.23 -20.52
N ARG A 864 -28.56 -31.31 -19.98
CA ARG A 864 -29.99 -31.63 -20.16
C ARG A 864 -30.47 -32.40 -18.94
N ILE A 865 -31.12 -31.73 -17.98
CA ILE A 865 -31.60 -32.37 -16.75
C ILE A 865 -33.11 -32.16 -16.61
N THR A 866 -33.85 -33.25 -16.49
CA THR A 866 -35.29 -33.28 -16.20
C THR A 866 -35.55 -33.79 -14.78
N ASN A 867 -34.73 -34.72 -14.29
CA ASN A 867 -34.79 -35.23 -12.93
C ASN A 867 -33.67 -34.62 -12.05
N GLU A 868 -33.97 -33.45 -11.48
CA GLU A 868 -33.05 -32.75 -10.57
C GLU A 868 -32.70 -33.55 -9.30
N SER A 869 -33.58 -34.45 -8.86
CA SER A 869 -33.33 -35.25 -7.65
C SER A 869 -32.19 -36.26 -7.84
N THR A 870 -32.18 -36.98 -8.96
CA THR A 870 -31.11 -37.93 -9.31
C THR A 870 -29.80 -37.19 -9.59
N CYS A 871 -29.86 -36.06 -10.30
CA CYS A 871 -28.69 -35.22 -10.58
C CYS A 871 -28.04 -34.69 -9.29
N SER A 872 -28.85 -34.14 -8.37
CA SER A 872 -28.36 -33.61 -7.10
C SER A 872 -27.75 -34.70 -6.22
N ARG A 873 -28.38 -35.88 -6.15
CA ARG A 873 -27.85 -37.05 -5.41
C ARG A 873 -26.51 -37.51 -5.98
N PHE A 874 -26.37 -37.55 -7.31
CA PHE A 874 -25.09 -37.92 -7.94
C PHE A 874 -23.99 -36.90 -7.64
N LEU A 875 -24.28 -35.60 -7.74
CA LEU A 875 -23.31 -34.55 -7.39
C LEU A 875 -22.93 -34.58 -5.90
N ASN A 876 -23.85 -35.00 -5.03
CA ASN A 876 -23.62 -35.12 -3.59
C ASN A 876 -22.53 -36.15 -3.23
N ILE A 877 -22.29 -37.14 -4.09
CA ILE A 877 -21.20 -38.12 -3.94
C ILE A 877 -19.84 -37.42 -3.78
N PHE A 878 -19.62 -36.37 -4.58
CA PHE A 878 -18.39 -35.60 -4.56
C PHE A 878 -18.42 -34.47 -3.52
N ALA A 879 -19.57 -33.82 -3.33
CA ALA A 879 -19.72 -32.74 -2.36
C ALA A 879 -19.50 -33.23 -0.91
N THR A 880 -19.98 -34.43 -0.57
CA THR A 880 -19.83 -35.02 0.78
C THR A 880 -18.38 -35.37 1.15
N GLU A 881 -17.53 -35.66 0.16
CA GLU A 881 -16.09 -35.86 0.36
C GLU A 881 -15.32 -34.53 0.45
N GLY A 882 -16.01 -33.39 0.34
CA GLY A 882 -15.44 -32.06 0.51
C GLY A 882 -14.82 -31.47 -0.76
N CYS A 883 -15.20 -31.94 -1.96
CA CYS A 883 -14.75 -31.34 -3.21
C CYS A 883 -15.23 -29.89 -3.36
N LYS A 884 -14.39 -29.05 -3.98
CA LYS A 884 -14.80 -27.71 -4.45
C LYS A 884 -15.62 -27.89 -5.72
N MET A 885 -16.95 -27.86 -5.57
CA MET A 885 -17.90 -28.02 -6.67
C MET A 885 -17.93 -26.76 -7.56
N LEU A 886 -17.61 -26.92 -8.85
CA LEU A 886 -17.48 -25.83 -9.82
C LEU A 886 -18.46 -26.01 -10.98
N GLU A 887 -19.56 -25.27 -10.96
CA GLU A 887 -20.51 -25.24 -12.07
C GLU A 887 -20.02 -24.29 -13.17
N MET A 888 -19.79 -24.81 -14.37
CA MET A 888 -19.38 -24.00 -15.53
C MET A 888 -19.76 -24.69 -16.84
N THR A 889 -19.86 -23.94 -17.94
CA THR A 889 -20.20 -24.53 -19.24
C THR A 889 -19.08 -25.41 -19.78
N CYS A 890 -19.43 -26.42 -20.59
CA CYS A 890 -18.46 -27.28 -21.28
C CYS A 890 -17.40 -26.48 -22.07
N GLU A 891 -17.80 -25.40 -22.75
CA GLU A 891 -16.89 -24.50 -23.49
C GLU A 891 -15.91 -23.77 -22.57
N GLN A 892 -16.40 -23.22 -21.45
CA GLN A 892 -15.56 -22.53 -20.47
C GLN A 892 -14.54 -23.47 -19.86
N HIS A 893 -14.97 -24.68 -19.49
CA HIS A 893 -14.08 -25.72 -19.00
C HIS A 893 -12.97 -26.04 -19.99
N ASP A 894 -13.31 -26.36 -21.25
CA ASP A 894 -12.29 -26.77 -22.24
C ASP A 894 -11.31 -25.63 -22.52
N ARG A 895 -11.77 -24.38 -22.51
CA ARG A 895 -10.88 -23.21 -22.60
C ARG A 895 -9.92 -23.14 -21.42
N PHE A 896 -10.38 -23.35 -20.18
CA PHE A 896 -9.50 -23.34 -19.00
C PHE A 896 -8.56 -24.55 -18.97
N ALA A 897 -9.07 -25.76 -19.23
CA ALA A 897 -8.30 -26.99 -19.29
C ALA A 897 -7.19 -26.93 -20.35
N SER A 898 -7.40 -26.22 -21.46
CA SER A 898 -6.34 -25.99 -22.46
C SER A 898 -5.15 -25.19 -21.90
N ARG A 899 -5.41 -24.22 -21.01
CA ARG A 899 -4.42 -23.32 -20.42
C ARG A 899 -3.75 -23.90 -19.18
N SER A 900 -4.41 -24.81 -18.48
CA SER A 900 -3.89 -25.46 -17.28
C SER A 900 -3.44 -26.89 -17.56
N GLN A 901 -4.37 -27.82 -17.73
CA GLN A 901 -4.11 -29.25 -17.88
C GLN A 901 -3.28 -29.56 -19.14
N PHE A 902 -3.73 -29.13 -20.33
CA PHE A 902 -3.03 -29.42 -21.58
C PHE A 902 -1.62 -28.80 -21.62
N LEU A 903 -1.48 -27.56 -21.16
CA LEU A 903 -0.17 -26.91 -21.07
C LEU A 903 0.77 -27.62 -20.10
N THR A 904 0.28 -28.06 -18.94
CA THR A 904 1.07 -28.81 -17.95
C THR A 904 1.56 -30.14 -18.52
N HIS A 905 0.69 -30.89 -19.21
CA HIS A 905 1.08 -32.12 -19.90
C HIS A 905 2.10 -31.87 -21.02
N THR A 906 1.93 -30.78 -21.78
CA THR A 906 2.85 -30.43 -22.87
C THR A 906 4.25 -30.16 -22.32
N ILE A 907 4.36 -29.32 -21.30
CA ILE A 907 5.65 -29.01 -20.64
C ILE A 907 6.25 -30.27 -20.04
N GLY A 908 5.48 -31.04 -19.26
CA GLY A 908 5.98 -32.26 -18.64
C GLY A 908 6.50 -33.29 -19.63
N ARG A 909 5.85 -33.45 -20.79
CA ARG A 909 6.33 -34.31 -21.89
C ARG A 909 7.56 -33.75 -22.61
N ILE A 910 7.65 -32.43 -22.81
CA ILE A 910 8.89 -31.80 -23.33
C ILE A 910 10.05 -32.07 -22.37
N LEU A 911 9.83 -31.95 -21.06
CA LEU A 911 10.85 -32.26 -20.07
C LEU A 911 11.22 -33.75 -20.06
N ALA A 912 10.26 -34.64 -20.33
CA ALA A 912 10.53 -36.07 -20.50
C ALA A 912 11.42 -36.33 -21.73
N GLU A 913 11.12 -35.70 -22.86
CA GLU A 913 11.89 -35.78 -24.10
C GLU A 913 13.29 -35.15 -23.99
N MET A 914 13.45 -34.13 -23.13
CA MET A 914 14.75 -33.54 -22.79
C MET A 914 15.60 -34.44 -21.88
N GLU A 915 15.09 -35.59 -21.44
CA GLU A 915 15.78 -36.55 -20.56
C GLU A 915 16.33 -35.92 -19.28
N ILE A 916 15.62 -34.96 -18.66
CA ILE A 916 16.11 -34.30 -17.44
C ILE A 916 16.17 -35.28 -16.25
N GLU A 917 17.25 -35.24 -15.47
CA GLU A 917 17.47 -36.07 -14.28
C GLU A 917 17.77 -35.22 -13.02
N PRO A 918 17.48 -35.73 -11.80
CA PRO A 918 17.85 -35.04 -10.56
C PRO A 918 19.37 -34.91 -10.41
N THR A 919 19.83 -33.74 -9.96
CA THR A 919 21.26 -33.44 -9.73
C THR A 919 21.53 -33.04 -8.28
N PRO A 920 22.78 -33.18 -7.78
CA PRO A 920 23.11 -32.79 -6.40
C PRO A 920 22.99 -31.28 -6.13
N ILE A 921 22.84 -30.45 -7.15
CA ILE A 921 22.71 -28.99 -7.05
C ILE A 921 21.30 -28.49 -7.36
N ASP A 922 20.32 -29.39 -7.37
CA ASP A 922 18.93 -29.06 -7.71
C ASP A 922 18.38 -27.94 -6.83
N THR A 923 17.94 -26.87 -7.46
CA THR A 923 17.15 -25.85 -6.78
C THR A 923 15.74 -26.38 -6.50
N LYS A 924 15.05 -25.81 -5.51
CA LYS A 924 13.62 -26.11 -5.26
C LYS A 924 12.73 -25.89 -6.50
N GLY A 925 13.12 -25.01 -7.41
CA GLY A 925 12.44 -24.79 -8.68
C GLY A 925 12.58 -25.98 -9.64
N PHE A 926 13.79 -26.53 -9.76
CA PHE A 926 14.05 -27.68 -10.62
C PHE A 926 13.39 -28.97 -10.10
N GLN A 927 13.37 -29.16 -8.77
CA GLN A 927 12.64 -30.28 -8.16
C GLN A 927 11.14 -30.29 -8.53
N LYS A 928 10.51 -29.12 -8.65
CA LYS A 928 9.12 -29.01 -9.12
C LYS A 928 8.96 -29.39 -10.59
N LEU A 929 9.95 -29.10 -11.44
CA LEU A 929 9.92 -29.50 -12.85
C LEU A 929 10.01 -31.02 -13.01
N ILE A 930 10.85 -31.68 -12.19
CA ILE A 930 10.91 -33.14 -12.13
C ILE A 930 9.55 -33.71 -11.69
N GLN A 931 8.93 -33.13 -10.66
CA GLN A 931 7.59 -33.55 -10.21
C GLN A 931 6.53 -33.41 -11.32
N VAL A 932 6.60 -32.34 -12.13
CA VAL A 932 5.70 -32.15 -13.29
C VAL A 932 5.98 -33.19 -14.39
N LYS A 933 7.26 -33.47 -14.70
CA LYS A 933 7.64 -34.55 -15.63
C LYS A 933 7.09 -35.90 -15.18
N GLU A 934 7.31 -36.28 -13.93
CA GLU A 934 6.88 -37.59 -13.40
C GLU A 934 5.36 -37.75 -13.37
N SER A 935 4.64 -36.73 -12.89
CA SER A 935 3.17 -36.77 -12.81
C SER A 935 2.51 -36.87 -14.18
N THR A 936 3.01 -36.16 -15.18
CA THR A 936 2.41 -36.14 -16.53
C THR A 936 2.85 -37.29 -17.44
N SER A 937 4.02 -37.90 -17.18
CA SER A 937 4.54 -39.03 -17.97
C SER A 937 3.92 -40.37 -17.60
N ARG A 938 3.34 -40.51 -16.39
CA ARG A 938 2.57 -41.69 -15.99
C ARG A 938 1.24 -41.81 -16.74
N ASP A 939 0.70 -40.70 -17.23
CA ASP A 939 -0.52 -40.68 -18.02
C ASP A 939 -0.28 -41.13 -19.47
N SER A 940 -1.22 -41.90 -20.01
CA SER A 940 -1.13 -42.45 -21.37
C SER A 940 -0.99 -41.36 -22.45
N PHE A 941 -0.24 -41.65 -23.51
CA PHE A 941 -0.12 -40.74 -24.65
C PHE A 941 -1.47 -40.54 -25.37
N ASP A 942 -2.34 -41.54 -25.34
CA ASP A 942 -3.71 -41.47 -25.86
C ASP A 942 -4.54 -40.40 -25.16
N LEU A 943 -4.41 -40.25 -23.83
CA LEU A 943 -5.08 -39.17 -23.09
C LEU A 943 -4.59 -37.81 -23.56
N PHE A 944 -3.28 -37.63 -23.67
CA PHE A 944 -2.68 -36.37 -24.13
C PHE A 944 -3.10 -36.03 -25.57
N SER A 945 -3.12 -37.04 -26.44
CA SER A 945 -3.59 -36.91 -27.82
C SER A 945 -5.09 -36.59 -27.87
N GLY A 946 -5.89 -37.19 -27.00
CA GLY A 946 -7.31 -36.87 -26.83
C GLY A 946 -7.55 -35.41 -26.40
N LEU A 947 -6.75 -34.91 -25.45
CA LEU A 947 -6.77 -33.50 -25.05
C LEU A 947 -6.46 -32.57 -26.24
N PHE A 948 -5.48 -32.91 -27.08
CA PHE A 948 -5.12 -32.08 -28.24
C PHE A 948 -6.17 -32.12 -29.35
N ILE A 949 -6.67 -33.31 -29.69
CA ILE A 949 -7.57 -33.53 -30.83
C ILE A 949 -8.97 -32.97 -30.53
N HIS A 950 -9.46 -33.17 -29.30
CA HIS A 950 -10.86 -32.88 -28.95
C HIS A 950 -11.06 -31.58 -28.16
N ASN A 951 -10.00 -30.83 -27.86
CA ASN A 951 -10.09 -29.47 -27.33
C ASN A 951 -9.61 -28.46 -28.37
N ARG A 952 -10.54 -27.70 -28.97
CA ARG A 952 -10.22 -26.73 -30.03
C ARG A 952 -9.24 -25.63 -29.59
N PHE A 953 -9.17 -25.33 -28.29
CA PHE A 953 -8.26 -24.32 -27.75
C PHE A 953 -6.82 -24.83 -27.56
N ALA A 954 -6.62 -26.16 -27.52
CA ALA A 954 -5.29 -26.77 -27.30
C ALA A 954 -4.28 -26.39 -28.39
N LYS A 955 -4.73 -26.32 -29.66
CA LYS A 955 -3.88 -25.93 -30.79
C LYS A 955 -3.35 -24.50 -30.65
N GLU A 956 -4.20 -23.57 -30.22
CA GLU A 956 -3.82 -22.18 -29.97
C GLU A 956 -2.81 -22.10 -28.82
N GLN A 957 -3.03 -22.85 -27.73
CA GLN A 957 -2.12 -22.84 -26.59
C GLN A 957 -0.74 -23.43 -26.93
N LEU A 958 -0.68 -24.46 -27.77
CA LEU A 958 0.59 -25.01 -28.24
C LEU A 958 1.37 -23.99 -29.08
N MET A 959 0.69 -23.29 -29.99
CA MET A 959 1.31 -22.23 -30.81
C MET A 959 1.79 -21.05 -29.95
N ASN A 960 1.03 -20.67 -28.93
CA ASN A 960 1.43 -19.62 -27.99
C ASN A 960 2.71 -20.01 -27.21
N LEU A 961 2.81 -21.28 -26.79
CA LEU A 961 4.00 -21.80 -26.09
C LEU A 961 5.23 -21.76 -27.01
N GLU A 962 5.09 -22.20 -28.27
CA GLU A 962 6.17 -22.19 -29.26
C GLU A 962 6.66 -20.77 -29.56
N LEU A 963 5.74 -19.83 -29.77
CA LEU A 963 6.07 -18.41 -29.99
C LEU A 963 6.78 -17.80 -28.79
N ALA A 964 6.30 -18.06 -27.57
CA ALA A 964 6.93 -17.58 -26.34
C ALA A 964 8.36 -18.11 -26.18
N LEU A 965 8.58 -19.40 -26.43
CA LEU A 965 9.91 -20.01 -26.39
C LEU A 965 10.84 -19.40 -27.44
N GLY A 966 10.33 -19.17 -28.66
CA GLY A 966 11.06 -18.50 -29.73
C GLY A 966 11.47 -17.06 -29.39
N MET A 967 10.55 -16.27 -28.81
CA MET A 967 10.82 -14.90 -28.38
C MET A 967 11.88 -14.84 -27.28
N ILE A 968 11.80 -15.73 -26.28
CA ILE A 968 12.80 -15.81 -25.20
C ILE A 968 14.16 -16.18 -25.78
N LYS A 969 14.22 -17.18 -26.67
CA LYS A 969 15.47 -17.56 -27.35
C LYS A 969 16.08 -16.38 -28.11
N GLN A 970 15.27 -15.61 -28.85
CA GLN A 970 15.75 -14.43 -29.57
C GLN A 970 16.28 -13.35 -28.63
N GLN A 971 15.61 -13.10 -27.50
CA GLN A 971 16.09 -12.14 -26.50
C GLN A 971 17.44 -12.57 -25.90
N LEU A 972 17.62 -13.86 -25.61
CA LEU A 972 18.88 -14.39 -25.07
C LEU A 972 20.01 -14.30 -26.09
N VAL A 973 19.77 -14.70 -27.35
CA VAL A 973 20.77 -14.61 -28.42
C VAL A 973 21.15 -13.15 -28.70
N LYS A 974 20.17 -12.25 -28.72
CA LYS A 974 20.42 -10.81 -28.91
C LYS A 974 21.32 -10.27 -27.80
N ARG A 975 21.03 -10.60 -26.54
CA ARG A 975 21.80 -10.15 -25.39
C ARG A 975 23.22 -10.73 -25.36
N MET A 976 23.35 -12.00 -25.72
CA MET A 976 24.65 -12.67 -25.88
C MET A 976 25.50 -11.98 -26.96
N ASN A 977 24.92 -11.65 -28.11
CA ASN A 977 25.62 -10.92 -29.17
C ASN A 977 26.00 -9.49 -28.75
N GLU A 978 25.15 -8.81 -27.97
CA GLU A 978 25.45 -7.49 -27.41
C GLU A 978 26.63 -7.53 -26.42
N GLU A 979 26.73 -8.57 -25.58
CA GLU A 979 27.84 -8.74 -24.64
C GLU A 979 29.14 -9.17 -25.35
N LEU A 980 29.07 -10.09 -26.31
CA LEU A 980 30.24 -10.55 -27.09
C LEU A 980 30.82 -9.44 -28.00
N CYS A 981 30.01 -8.49 -28.48
CA CYS A 981 30.50 -7.34 -29.25
C CYS A 981 31.16 -6.24 -28.39
N THR A 982 31.21 -6.40 -27.06
CA THR A 982 31.81 -5.42 -26.13
C THR A 982 33.19 -5.80 -25.60
N GLU A 983 33.78 -6.91 -26.04
CA GLU A 983 35.21 -7.19 -25.78
C GLU A 983 36.10 -6.45 -26.80
N PRO A 984 37.05 -5.60 -26.36
CA PRO A 984 37.99 -4.95 -27.27
C PRO A 984 39.03 -5.95 -27.79
N LYS A 985 39.33 -5.89 -29.10
CA LYS A 985 40.60 -6.38 -29.65
C LYS A 985 41.76 -5.52 -29.16
#